data_AF-A0A914NFP9-F1
#
_entry.id   AF-A0A914NFP9-F1
#
_cell.length_a   1.000
_cell.length_b   1.000
_cell.length_c   1.000
_cell.angle_alpha   90.00
_cell.angle_beta   90.00
_cell.angle_gamma   90.00
#
_symmetry.space_group_name_H-M   'P 1'
#
loop_
_entity.id
_entity.type
_entity.pdbx_description
1 polymer ?
#
loop_
_entity_poly.entity_id
_entity_poly.type
_entity_poly.pdbx_seq_one_letter_code
_entity_poly.pdbx_strand_id
1 'polypeptide(L)'
;AEKKHVCGQKWCQICRQFHSFDRGCFIRPLEAKKSADYRLVTFDFEATQNEKINNGNEERRLHKVNFIAATVTCTKCMENEQLWRSPLRQNGNSCAICGNNRSITFSQRPFNQTKVDKQVVTENPLKFFIEWILFELNQQYTTMAFSHNGGRYDMIMVFKEIYLKGLVPSMIRRGNKLYELKIPRNNKCNEIIFRDSYNLCPVALGKLIGAFGLKVTEKQFFPHLANVSENYDRTLQQLPPKSDYLYGGMPPQKQNEFDKWYEEEKNKQFCLNEALAEYCTNDVQILTEALIAFRNKFFEISKKKNTQPGAATGGIDILKDAMTIASACMKHFRLNHLQPEHLAIVPEKGYENIDNQSELALKYLQWYEETKRVEIQSAHSEGGEHVVDGRYKVDGYIKEEDRAIEVNGCVWHACQKCFGNDLEKILPNGKTVGETREDDEKRIEIIKKFLKNVDIIWECEIHQMLRRNQKMRNAFANYHNKGPINIRDCYFGGRTGPLQMYFDAEKEQHKIAYLDFNSLYPSTIATTSFPVGHPKVHVVPPAEQKVYWTRSEQIPFKGILKVFLLPPPQLDVPVIPVKFDERLLFPLCRKCSLAYPNGANIKDYRCPHNDEERGWVSTVTSIELEEALNVGYKVTRFYRALHYEKWDENLFKNYVAEFMAMKIHASGFPEGIEGKVNEDLFINECKEKFGIELQREKMVPDQAMRYISKLMLNSLWGRFSLRNGLSKSVIIDSPNELREFDNNKSIEIQSADELTDDIVLLTYKPREEFIIEHDTSNIVISLWTTSAARIRLLKAMQKVAGKLDCNLLYGDTDSILFSHPKDMECPLQTGPHLGDLAREYAGSEIKEYVGGACKAYALRMENNRNAKTSSVLKVRGITLTSDVCKILHFDTFKESVLKYANGGNEDEEEYELDRGEIMIENHNFIRRNVKDGIVYSTKMRKIFRPIIQKGIISNNLKIVHFGQK
;
A
#
# COMPACT_ATOMS: atom_id res chain seq x y z
N ALA A 1 -1.44 -36.23 -12.25
CA ALA A 1 -2.89 -36.46 -12.21
C ALA A 1 -3.48 -35.87 -13.47
N GLU A 2 -3.93 -36.73 -14.39
CA GLU A 2 -4.58 -36.33 -15.64
C GLU A 2 -5.85 -35.53 -15.32
N LYS A 3 -5.93 -34.30 -15.82
CA LYS A 3 -7.09 -33.43 -15.60
C LYS A 3 -8.23 -33.93 -16.50
N LYS A 4 -9.20 -34.64 -15.94
CA LYS A 4 -10.40 -35.10 -16.65
C LYS A 4 -11.13 -33.91 -17.29
N HIS A 5 -11.34 -33.96 -18.59
CA HIS A 5 -12.16 -32.99 -19.33
C HIS A 5 -13.61 -33.01 -18.83
N VAL A 6 -14.24 -31.83 -18.73
CA VAL A 6 -15.67 -31.67 -18.42
C VAL A 6 -16.31 -30.91 -19.58
N CYS A 7 -17.24 -31.55 -20.30
CA CYS A 7 -17.89 -30.94 -21.46
C CYS A 7 -18.64 -29.65 -21.06
N GLY A 8 -18.49 -28.59 -21.85
CA GLY A 8 -19.08 -27.27 -21.58
C GLY A 8 -18.37 -26.41 -20.53
N GLN A 9 -17.27 -26.89 -19.95
CA GLN A 9 -16.49 -26.15 -18.95
C GLN A 9 -15.00 -26.08 -19.33
N LYS A 10 -14.32 -25.01 -18.91
CA LYS A 10 -12.85 -24.90 -19.06
C LYS A 10 -12.18 -24.89 -17.70
N TRP A 11 -11.00 -25.51 -17.65
CA TRP A 11 -10.14 -25.44 -16.48
C TRP A 11 -9.58 -24.03 -16.33
N CYS A 12 -9.92 -23.34 -15.25
CA CYS A 12 -9.36 -22.05 -14.92
C CYS A 12 -8.09 -22.22 -14.08
N GLN A 13 -6.96 -21.68 -14.54
CA GLN A 13 -5.69 -21.74 -13.80
C GLN A 13 -5.69 -20.86 -12.54
N ILE A 14 -6.60 -19.89 -12.46
CA ILE A 14 -6.69 -18.92 -11.36
C ILE A 14 -7.40 -19.56 -10.15
N CYS A 15 -8.66 -19.97 -10.30
CA CYS A 15 -9.41 -20.62 -9.20
C CYS A 15 -9.14 -22.13 -9.07
N ARG A 16 -8.49 -22.74 -10.07
CA ARG A 16 -8.20 -24.18 -10.15
C ARG A 16 -9.46 -25.06 -10.10
N GLN A 17 -10.49 -24.66 -10.85
CA GLN A 17 -11.74 -25.40 -11.04
C GLN A 17 -12.18 -25.38 -12.51
N PHE A 18 -13.07 -26.30 -12.87
CA PHE A 18 -13.79 -26.23 -14.14
C PHE A 18 -15.04 -25.36 -13.97
N HIS A 19 -15.24 -24.40 -14.86
CA HIS A 19 -16.48 -23.64 -14.96
C HIS A 19 -16.70 -23.13 -16.40
N SER A 20 -17.92 -22.71 -16.72
CA SER A 20 -18.22 -22.05 -18.00
C SER A 20 -17.57 -20.66 -18.05
N PHE A 21 -17.41 -20.12 -19.25
CA PHE A 21 -16.94 -18.73 -19.43
C PHE A 21 -17.97 -17.72 -18.90
N ASP A 22 -19.25 -17.97 -19.14
CA ASP A 22 -20.34 -17.05 -18.80
C ASP A 22 -20.52 -16.91 -17.28
N ARG A 23 -20.14 -17.93 -16.52
CA ARG A 23 -20.21 -17.92 -15.05
C ARG A 23 -19.16 -16.99 -14.43
N GLY A 24 -18.03 -16.76 -15.10
CA GLY A 24 -16.88 -16.06 -14.53
C GLY A 24 -16.16 -16.85 -13.43
N CYS A 25 -15.10 -16.26 -12.86
CA CYS A 25 -14.20 -16.91 -11.92
C CYS A 25 -14.40 -16.37 -10.49
N PHE A 26 -14.34 -17.23 -9.47
CA PHE A 26 -14.60 -16.86 -8.06
C PHE A 26 -13.41 -17.14 -7.14
N ILE A 27 -13.31 -16.36 -6.06
CA ILE A 27 -12.34 -16.59 -4.98
C ILE A 27 -12.71 -17.90 -4.27
N ARG A 28 -11.74 -18.79 -4.14
CA ARG A 28 -11.98 -20.13 -3.60
C ARG A 28 -11.90 -20.16 -2.06
N PRO A 29 -12.90 -20.71 -1.35
CA PRO A 29 -12.74 -21.07 0.06
C PRO A 29 -11.57 -22.02 0.30
N LEU A 30 -10.95 -21.95 1.48
CA LEU A 30 -9.84 -22.82 1.85
C LEU A 30 -10.32 -24.01 2.69
N GLU A 31 -9.58 -25.09 2.60
CA GLU A 31 -9.71 -26.27 3.46
C GLU A 31 -8.52 -26.34 4.40
N ALA A 32 -8.77 -26.81 5.63
CA ALA A 32 -7.72 -27.03 6.61
C ALA A 32 -6.73 -28.08 6.09
N LYS A 33 -5.43 -27.80 6.21
CA LYS A 33 -4.36 -28.72 5.81
C LYS A 33 -3.55 -29.12 7.02
N LYS A 34 -3.17 -30.39 7.10
CA LYS A 34 -2.17 -30.84 8.07
C LYS A 34 -0.81 -30.31 7.64
N SER A 35 -0.14 -29.55 8.51
CA SER A 35 1.20 -29.04 8.24
C SER A 35 2.24 -30.08 8.60
N ALA A 36 3.19 -30.33 7.69
CA ALA A 36 4.39 -31.09 7.99
C ALA A 36 5.30 -30.31 8.95
N ASP A 37 6.00 -31.05 9.81
CA ASP A 37 6.99 -30.50 10.73
C ASP A 37 8.10 -29.73 10.00
N TYR A 38 8.52 -28.62 10.59
CA TYR A 38 9.58 -27.79 10.03
C TYR A 38 10.45 -27.19 11.14
N ARG A 39 11.62 -26.71 10.72
CA ARG A 39 12.59 -26.01 11.56
C ARG A 39 12.38 -24.51 11.45
N LEU A 40 12.31 -23.83 12.58
CA LEU A 40 12.37 -22.37 12.66
C LEU A 40 13.80 -21.97 13.01
N VAL A 41 14.39 -21.07 12.23
CA VAL A 41 15.65 -20.40 12.56
C VAL A 41 15.36 -18.91 12.69
N THR A 42 15.74 -18.31 13.80
CA THR A 42 15.71 -16.86 13.98
C THR A 42 17.15 -16.36 14.07
N PHE A 43 17.44 -15.23 13.47
CA PHE A 43 18.80 -14.70 13.44
C PHE A 43 18.82 -13.16 13.34
N ASP A 44 19.94 -12.57 13.73
CA ASP A 44 20.20 -11.14 13.69
C ASP A 44 21.71 -10.89 13.52
N PHE A 45 22.08 -9.78 12.86
CA PHE A 45 23.46 -9.43 12.55
C PHE A 45 23.88 -8.10 13.19
N GLU A 46 25.06 -8.09 13.79
CA GLU A 46 25.78 -6.85 14.09
C GLU A 46 26.94 -6.65 13.11
N ALA A 47 27.17 -5.38 12.77
CA ALA A 47 28.13 -4.98 11.75
C ALA A 47 28.96 -3.77 12.18
N THR A 48 30.23 -3.77 11.81
CA THR A 48 31.08 -2.58 11.92
C THR A 48 30.69 -1.55 10.86
N GLN A 49 30.94 -0.26 11.14
CA GLN A 49 30.54 0.86 10.27
C GLN A 49 31.67 1.89 10.05
N ASN A 50 32.94 1.46 10.17
CA ASN A 50 34.11 2.32 10.07
C ASN A 50 34.68 2.44 8.65
N GLU A 51 34.46 1.44 7.79
CA GLU A 51 35.02 1.42 6.44
C GLU A 51 34.35 2.43 5.50
N LYS A 52 35.16 3.29 4.88
CA LYS A 52 34.67 4.27 3.90
C LYS A 52 34.53 3.63 2.52
N ILE A 53 33.41 3.88 1.85
CA ILE A 53 33.24 3.52 0.43
C ILE A 53 33.45 4.79 -0.41
N ASN A 54 34.53 4.84 -1.18
CA ASN A 54 34.82 5.98 -2.05
C ASN A 54 34.06 5.83 -3.37
N ASN A 55 32.92 6.52 -3.49
CA ASN A 55 32.18 6.68 -4.74
C ASN A 55 31.65 8.12 -4.86
N GLY A 56 32.56 9.11 -4.87
CA GLY A 56 32.27 10.55 -5.04
C GLY A 56 32.39 11.40 -3.76
N ASN A 57 31.75 12.58 -3.75
CA ASN A 57 31.80 13.58 -2.66
C ASN A 57 30.98 13.20 -1.39
N GLU A 58 30.28 12.06 -1.39
CA GLU A 58 29.43 11.65 -0.27
C GLU A 58 30.15 10.68 0.68
N GLU A 59 30.21 11.03 1.98
CA GLU A 59 30.72 10.13 3.00
C GLU A 59 29.78 8.93 3.21
N ARG A 60 30.18 7.76 2.70
CA ARG A 60 29.49 6.47 2.89
C ARG A 60 30.30 5.55 3.79
N ARG A 61 29.62 4.81 4.67
CA ARG A 61 30.21 3.86 5.63
C ARG A 61 29.62 2.47 5.43
N LEU A 62 30.44 1.49 5.02
CA LEU A 62 29.99 0.12 4.75
C LEU A 62 29.66 -0.62 6.05
N HIS A 63 28.59 -1.40 6.05
CA HIS A 63 28.26 -2.31 7.14
C HIS A 63 28.89 -3.68 6.86
N LYS A 64 29.89 -4.08 7.66
CA LYS A 64 30.53 -5.40 7.57
C LYS A 64 30.15 -6.27 8.76
N VAL A 65 29.50 -7.41 8.49
CA VAL A 65 29.02 -8.33 9.53
C VAL A 65 30.20 -8.91 10.31
N ASN A 66 30.24 -8.63 11.62
CA ASN A 66 31.28 -9.11 12.53
C ASN A 66 30.74 -10.03 13.62
N PHE A 67 29.42 -10.05 13.81
CA PHE A 67 28.75 -10.92 14.77
C PHE A 67 27.36 -11.34 14.26
N ILE A 68 27.02 -12.61 14.43
CA ILE A 68 25.71 -13.18 14.11
C ILE A 68 25.27 -14.04 15.29
N ALA A 69 24.04 -13.84 15.75
CA ALA A 69 23.35 -14.78 16.63
C ALA A 69 22.26 -15.53 15.85
N ALA A 70 22.07 -16.80 16.18
CA ALA A 70 20.99 -17.60 15.63
C ALA A 70 20.41 -18.56 16.67
N THR A 71 19.09 -18.71 16.67
CA THR A 71 18.36 -19.70 17.47
C THR A 71 17.61 -20.65 16.56
N VAL A 72 17.69 -21.95 16.86
CA VAL A 72 17.01 -23.02 16.11
C VAL A 72 15.91 -23.64 16.96
N THR A 73 14.71 -23.78 16.44
CA THR A 73 13.67 -24.63 17.02
C THR A 73 12.87 -25.36 15.96
N CYS A 74 11.88 -26.16 16.35
CA CYS A 74 11.01 -26.87 15.42
C CYS A 74 9.60 -26.99 15.98
N THR A 75 8.66 -27.34 15.10
CA THR A 75 7.23 -27.53 15.45
C THR A 75 7.04 -28.41 16.68
N LYS A 76 7.79 -29.52 16.79
CA LYS A 76 7.73 -30.43 17.96
C LYS A 76 8.28 -29.80 19.24
N CYS A 77 9.44 -29.14 19.18
CA CYS A 77 10.00 -28.48 20.36
C CYS A 77 9.10 -27.34 20.86
N MET A 78 8.43 -26.62 19.94
CA MET A 78 7.55 -25.50 20.28
C MET A 78 6.29 -25.92 21.06
N GLU A 79 5.94 -27.22 21.09
CA GLU A 79 4.81 -27.76 21.86
C GLU A 79 5.08 -27.77 23.37
N ASN A 80 6.34 -27.73 23.79
CA ASN A 80 6.72 -27.68 25.19
C ASN A 80 7.70 -26.52 25.44
N GLU A 81 7.25 -25.55 26.23
CA GLU A 81 8.01 -24.33 26.53
C GLU A 81 9.38 -24.62 27.15
N GLN A 82 9.46 -25.62 28.03
CA GLN A 82 10.74 -26.01 28.66
C GLN A 82 11.71 -26.59 27.62
N LEU A 83 11.22 -27.35 26.64
CA LEU A 83 12.07 -28.01 25.64
C LEU A 83 12.72 -27.03 24.67
N TRP A 84 11.98 -26.03 24.19
CA TRP A 84 12.54 -25.09 23.22
C TRP A 84 13.36 -23.97 23.85
N ARG A 85 13.08 -23.58 25.10
CA ARG A 85 13.90 -22.64 25.86
C ARG A 85 15.19 -23.26 26.39
N SER A 86 15.26 -24.58 26.50
CA SER A 86 16.45 -25.27 27.01
C SER A 86 17.57 -25.37 25.96
N PRO A 87 18.84 -25.24 26.41
CA PRO A 87 20.01 -25.75 25.71
C PRO A 87 19.81 -27.20 25.25
N LEU A 88 20.23 -27.51 24.02
CA LEU A 88 20.24 -28.89 23.54
C LEU A 88 21.51 -29.59 24.03
N ARG A 89 22.67 -28.98 23.73
CA ARG A 89 23.98 -29.58 24.00
C ARG A 89 24.28 -29.78 25.49
N GLN A 90 23.94 -28.80 26.33
CA GLN A 90 24.31 -28.81 27.76
C GLN A 90 23.52 -29.83 28.60
N ASN A 91 22.37 -30.31 28.10
CA ASN A 91 21.49 -31.25 28.80
C ASN A 91 21.57 -32.69 28.26
N GLY A 92 22.48 -32.99 27.32
CA GLY A 92 22.52 -34.30 26.63
C GLY A 92 21.34 -34.55 25.69
N ASN A 93 20.53 -33.52 25.40
CA ASN A 93 19.34 -33.62 24.55
C ASN A 93 19.71 -33.37 23.08
N SER A 94 19.29 -34.26 22.19
CA SER A 94 19.35 -34.03 20.74
C SER A 94 17.94 -33.99 20.17
N CYS A 95 17.72 -33.15 19.15
CA CYS A 95 16.46 -33.13 18.42
C CYS A 95 16.73 -33.47 16.96
N ALA A 96 16.07 -34.49 16.42
CA ALA A 96 16.24 -34.90 15.03
C ALA A 96 15.96 -33.77 14.02
N ILE A 97 15.14 -32.77 14.40
CA ILE A 97 14.80 -31.61 13.57
C ILE A 97 15.75 -30.44 13.87
N CYS A 98 15.89 -30.01 15.14
CA CYS A 98 16.71 -28.85 15.47
C CYS A 98 18.22 -29.10 15.33
N GLY A 99 18.66 -30.36 15.43
CA GLY A 99 20.06 -30.74 15.54
C GLY A 99 20.55 -30.73 16.99
N ASN A 100 21.81 -30.37 17.18
CA ASN A 100 22.52 -30.49 18.45
C ASN A 100 22.64 -29.18 19.25
N ASN A 101 22.33 -28.03 18.64
CA ASN A 101 22.53 -26.72 19.25
C ASN A 101 21.27 -25.87 19.10
N ARG A 102 20.83 -25.27 20.20
CA ARG A 102 19.69 -24.35 20.29
C ARG A 102 20.11 -22.95 19.90
N SER A 103 21.15 -22.42 20.51
CA SER A 103 21.71 -21.09 20.27
C SER A 103 23.13 -21.22 19.72
N ILE A 104 23.39 -20.56 18.59
CA ILE A 104 24.69 -20.59 17.92
C ILE A 104 25.07 -19.16 17.60
N THR A 105 26.34 -18.81 17.83
CA THR A 105 26.91 -17.54 17.41
C THR A 105 28.05 -17.75 16.42
N PHE A 106 28.18 -16.81 15.48
CA PHE A 106 29.31 -16.71 14.57
C PHE A 106 29.93 -15.34 14.80
N SER A 107 31.18 -15.28 15.24
CA SER A 107 31.80 -14.03 15.68
C SER A 107 33.27 -13.97 15.32
N GLN A 108 33.78 -12.76 15.08
CA GLN A 108 35.22 -12.56 14.84
C GLN A 108 36.07 -12.78 16.10
N ARG A 109 35.47 -12.61 17.28
CA ARG A 109 36.15 -12.71 18.57
C ARG A 109 35.38 -13.62 19.52
N PRO A 110 36.09 -14.32 20.44
CA PRO A 110 35.46 -15.10 21.49
C PRO A 110 34.82 -14.19 22.56
N PHE A 111 33.88 -14.76 23.33
CA PHE A 111 33.24 -14.14 24.50
C PHE A 111 33.00 -15.24 25.53
N ASN A 112 32.85 -14.88 26.81
CA ASN A 112 32.96 -15.84 27.89
C ASN A 112 31.77 -15.85 28.86
N GLN A 113 30.98 -14.78 28.95
CA GLN A 113 29.93 -14.65 29.96
C GLN A 113 28.55 -15.03 29.40
N THR A 114 28.25 -14.62 28.16
CA THR A 114 27.00 -14.93 27.46
C THR A 114 26.93 -16.42 27.17
N LYS A 115 25.83 -17.05 27.57
CA LYS A 115 25.66 -18.50 27.44
C LYS A 115 25.04 -18.87 26.09
N VAL A 116 25.77 -19.66 25.30
CA VAL A 116 25.30 -20.24 24.03
C VAL A 116 25.69 -21.72 23.92
N ASP A 117 24.97 -22.51 23.11
CA ASP A 117 25.29 -23.93 22.92
C ASP A 117 26.56 -24.15 22.09
N LYS A 118 26.80 -23.27 21.11
CA LYS A 118 27.99 -23.29 20.26
C LYS A 118 28.40 -21.89 19.87
N GLN A 119 29.68 -21.59 20.07
CA GLN A 119 30.33 -20.42 19.50
C GLN A 119 31.21 -20.86 18.33
N VAL A 120 31.09 -20.19 17.19
CA VAL A 120 31.95 -20.35 16.02
C VAL A 120 32.77 -19.08 15.87
N VAL A 121 34.03 -19.12 16.29
CA VAL A 121 34.96 -18.00 16.13
C VAL A 121 35.60 -18.07 14.75
N THR A 122 35.42 -17.04 13.93
CA THR A 122 35.89 -17.01 12.54
C THR A 122 36.05 -15.58 12.03
N GLU A 123 37.01 -15.36 11.13
CA GLU A 123 37.19 -14.05 10.48
C GLU A 123 35.99 -13.65 9.59
N ASN A 124 35.22 -14.63 9.09
CA ASN A 124 34.10 -14.42 8.17
C ASN A 124 32.78 -15.00 8.72
N PRO A 125 32.15 -14.35 9.73
CA PRO A 125 30.93 -14.86 10.36
C PRO A 125 29.79 -15.18 9.38
N LEU A 126 29.55 -14.31 8.40
CA LEU A 126 28.49 -14.47 7.41
C LEU A 126 28.66 -15.74 6.57
N LYS A 127 29.87 -15.99 6.08
CA LYS A 127 30.19 -17.19 5.28
C LYS A 127 29.89 -18.48 6.05
N PHE A 128 30.35 -18.56 7.31
CA PHE A 128 30.14 -19.74 8.15
C PHE A 128 28.68 -19.90 8.58
N PHE A 129 27.95 -18.80 8.82
CA PHE A 129 26.50 -18.85 9.08
C PHE A 129 25.75 -19.46 7.89
N ILE A 130 26.11 -19.04 6.66
CA ILE A 130 25.49 -19.55 5.44
C ILE A 130 25.87 -21.01 5.18
N GLU A 131 27.11 -21.41 5.42
CA GLU A 131 27.53 -22.82 5.34
C GLU A 131 26.77 -23.69 6.35
N TRP A 132 26.63 -23.22 7.59
CA TRP A 132 25.90 -23.92 8.63
C TRP A 132 24.43 -24.13 8.25
N ILE A 133 23.72 -23.07 7.84
CA ILE A 133 22.28 -23.19 7.52
C ILE A 133 22.07 -24.06 6.26
N LEU A 134 22.97 -23.98 5.27
CA LEU A 134 22.90 -24.71 4.00
C LEU A 134 23.31 -26.17 4.10
N PHE A 135 24.30 -26.53 4.92
CA PHE A 135 24.94 -27.84 4.84
C PHE A 135 24.98 -28.61 6.17
N GLU A 136 25.03 -27.94 7.32
CA GLU A 136 25.10 -28.63 8.62
C GLU A 136 23.71 -29.01 9.17
N LEU A 137 22.67 -28.26 8.83
CA LEU A 137 21.30 -28.58 9.24
C LEU A 137 20.70 -29.73 8.42
N ASN A 138 20.06 -30.68 9.09
CA ASN A 138 19.41 -31.84 8.44
C ASN A 138 18.48 -31.37 7.30
N GLN A 139 18.79 -31.82 6.08
CA GLN A 139 18.17 -31.42 4.82
C GLN A 139 16.79 -32.05 4.59
N GLN A 140 16.40 -33.03 5.42
CA GLN A 140 15.08 -33.65 5.39
C GLN A 140 13.96 -32.75 5.88
N TYR A 141 14.24 -31.58 6.47
CA TYR A 141 13.22 -30.68 7.02
C TYR A 141 13.30 -29.29 6.38
N THR A 142 12.14 -28.69 6.15
CA THR A 142 12.05 -27.30 5.70
C THR A 142 12.61 -26.39 6.79
N THR A 143 13.45 -25.43 6.42
CA THR A 143 13.94 -24.41 7.34
C THR A 143 13.26 -23.08 7.03
N MET A 144 12.44 -22.58 7.95
CA MET A 144 11.90 -21.23 7.93
C MET A 144 12.84 -20.31 8.70
N ALA A 145 13.62 -19.49 8.00
CA ALA A 145 14.57 -18.56 8.59
C ALA A 145 14.00 -17.14 8.67
N PHE A 146 14.01 -16.52 9.84
CA PHE A 146 13.47 -15.19 10.08
C PHE A 146 14.49 -14.26 10.72
N SER A 147 14.59 -13.05 10.19
CA SER A 147 15.16 -11.90 10.90
C SER A 147 14.12 -10.77 10.97
N HIS A 148 14.37 -9.76 11.79
CA HIS A 148 13.40 -8.69 12.03
C HIS A 148 13.75 -7.41 11.26
N ASN A 149 12.90 -7.02 10.30
CA ASN A 149 13.20 -5.99 9.31
C ASN A 149 14.44 -6.33 8.44
N GLY A 150 14.87 -7.59 8.44
CA GLY A 150 16.06 -8.02 7.71
C GLY A 150 15.90 -8.06 6.21
N GLY A 151 14.66 -8.03 5.69
CA GLY A 151 14.39 -7.78 4.28
C GLY A 151 14.96 -6.43 3.78
N ARG A 152 15.35 -5.55 4.71
CA ARG A 152 16.01 -4.28 4.48
C ARG A 152 17.45 -4.21 5.02
N TYR A 153 17.94 -5.29 5.64
CA TYR A 153 19.23 -5.32 6.31
C TYR A 153 19.89 -6.72 6.18
N ASP A 154 19.62 -7.65 7.11
CA ASP A 154 20.31 -8.96 7.19
C ASP A 154 20.19 -9.78 5.91
N MET A 155 18.97 -9.89 5.38
CA MET A 155 18.67 -10.72 4.20
C MET A 155 19.39 -10.19 2.94
N ILE A 156 19.75 -8.91 2.90
CA ILE A 156 20.50 -8.30 1.78
C ILE A 156 21.91 -8.89 1.74
N MET A 157 22.56 -9.01 2.89
CA MET A 157 23.90 -9.57 3.02
C MET A 157 23.87 -11.10 2.91
N VAL A 158 22.83 -11.77 3.44
CA VAL A 158 22.56 -13.20 3.20
C VAL A 158 22.44 -13.49 1.72
N PHE A 159 21.69 -12.67 0.97
CA PHE A 159 21.51 -12.85 -0.47
C PHE A 159 22.85 -12.86 -1.21
N LYS A 160 23.75 -11.93 -0.86
CA LYS A 160 25.11 -11.87 -1.40
C LYS A 160 25.86 -13.19 -1.28
N GLU A 161 25.94 -13.68 -0.05
CA GLU A 161 26.72 -14.87 0.26
C GLU A 161 26.12 -16.14 -0.37
N ILE A 162 24.79 -16.17 -0.58
CA ILE A 162 24.12 -17.27 -1.30
C ILE A 162 24.57 -17.31 -2.77
N TYR A 163 24.46 -16.20 -3.51
CA TYR A 163 24.82 -16.22 -4.93
C TYR A 163 26.33 -16.36 -5.17
N LEU A 164 27.17 -15.87 -4.25
CA LEU A 164 28.62 -16.08 -4.32
C LEU A 164 29.02 -17.56 -4.16
N LYS A 165 28.14 -18.39 -3.59
CA LYS A 165 28.30 -19.86 -3.52
C LYS A 165 27.77 -20.58 -4.76
N GLY A 166 27.36 -19.86 -5.81
CA GLY A 166 26.80 -20.44 -7.03
C GLY A 166 25.36 -20.94 -6.88
N LEU A 167 24.63 -20.48 -5.86
CA LEU A 167 23.23 -20.88 -5.64
C LEU A 167 22.26 -19.82 -6.17
N VAL A 168 21.21 -20.29 -6.85
CA VAL A 168 20.18 -19.46 -7.47
C VAL A 168 18.87 -19.55 -6.65
N PRO A 169 18.62 -18.65 -5.68
CA PRO A 169 17.37 -18.64 -4.94
C PRO A 169 16.23 -18.04 -5.77
N SER A 170 15.03 -18.58 -5.60
CA SER A 170 13.82 -17.83 -5.97
C SER A 170 13.65 -16.64 -5.03
N MET A 171 13.26 -15.48 -5.58
CA MET A 171 13.24 -14.21 -4.85
C MET A 171 11.93 -13.47 -5.04
N ILE A 172 11.36 -12.98 -3.94
CA ILE A 172 10.26 -12.01 -3.95
C ILE A 172 10.77 -10.71 -3.34
N ARG A 173 10.77 -9.62 -4.12
CA ARG A 173 11.25 -8.30 -3.69
C ARG A 173 10.42 -7.14 -4.22
N ARG A 174 10.59 -5.97 -3.61
CA ARG A 174 10.12 -4.68 -4.14
C ARG A 174 11.23 -3.65 -4.00
N GLY A 175 11.79 -3.20 -5.13
CA GLY A 175 13.01 -2.39 -5.12
C GLY A 175 14.12 -3.11 -4.34
N ASN A 176 14.74 -2.42 -3.39
CA ASN A 176 15.78 -3.00 -2.52
C ASN A 176 15.23 -3.57 -1.19
N LYS A 177 13.95 -3.97 -1.13
CA LYS A 177 13.41 -4.73 0.01
C LYS A 177 13.10 -6.17 -0.42
N LEU A 178 13.73 -7.14 0.23
CA LEU A 178 13.41 -8.56 0.10
C LEU A 178 12.22 -8.92 1.00
N TYR A 179 11.30 -9.72 0.48
CA TYR A 179 10.20 -10.31 1.24
C TYR A 179 10.46 -11.79 1.52
N GLU A 180 11.00 -12.50 0.53
CA GLU A 180 11.31 -13.92 0.62
C GLU A 180 12.51 -14.25 -0.26
N LEU A 181 13.41 -15.08 0.27
CA LEU A 181 14.40 -15.83 -0.51
C LEU A 181 14.16 -17.30 -0.26
N LYS A 182 14.05 -18.09 -1.32
CA LYS A 182 13.75 -19.50 -1.21
C LYS A 182 14.75 -20.31 -2.02
N ILE A 183 15.53 -21.11 -1.30
CA ILE A 183 16.60 -21.94 -1.81
C ILE A 183 16.08 -23.38 -1.94
N PRO A 184 15.95 -23.90 -3.17
CA PRO A 184 15.60 -25.30 -3.38
C PRO A 184 16.76 -26.21 -2.96
N ARG A 185 16.45 -27.42 -2.45
CA ARG A 185 17.44 -28.46 -2.14
C ARG A 185 17.12 -29.73 -2.94
N ASN A 186 17.43 -29.78 -4.24
CA ASN A 186 17.17 -30.92 -5.17
C ASN A 186 15.71 -31.45 -5.18
N ASN A 187 15.34 -32.19 -6.23
CA ASN A 187 13.95 -32.61 -6.52
C ASN A 187 13.27 -33.53 -5.48
N LYS A 188 13.93 -33.84 -4.35
CA LYS A 188 13.43 -34.71 -3.27
C LYS A 188 13.58 -34.15 -1.84
N CYS A 189 14.23 -32.99 -1.60
CA CYS A 189 14.44 -32.47 -0.25
C CYS A 189 13.72 -31.13 0.00
N ASN A 190 13.47 -30.86 1.28
CA ASN A 190 12.75 -29.69 1.76
C ASN A 190 13.60 -28.39 1.65
N GLU A 191 12.93 -27.25 1.54
CA GLU A 191 13.52 -25.95 1.16
C GLU A 191 14.04 -25.13 2.36
N ILE A 192 14.93 -24.16 2.10
CA ILE A 192 15.26 -23.09 3.06
C ILE A 192 14.58 -21.81 2.60
N ILE A 193 13.80 -21.19 3.48
CA ILE A 193 12.99 -20.03 3.17
C ILE A 193 13.33 -18.92 4.16
N PHE A 194 14.02 -17.88 3.70
CA PHE A 194 14.28 -16.66 4.46
C PHE A 194 13.13 -15.68 4.31
N ARG A 195 12.61 -15.16 5.42
CA ARG A 195 11.53 -14.17 5.46
C ARG A 195 11.81 -13.07 6.47
N ASP A 196 11.23 -11.91 6.20
CA ASP A 196 11.25 -10.77 7.11
C ASP A 196 10.02 -10.80 8.04
N SER A 197 10.26 -11.00 9.34
CA SER A 197 9.20 -11.06 10.35
C SER A 197 8.43 -9.75 10.51
N TYR A 198 9.00 -8.62 10.10
CA TYR A 198 8.32 -7.32 10.13
C TYR A 198 7.08 -7.30 9.21
N ASN A 199 7.04 -8.18 8.19
CA ASN A 199 5.86 -8.32 7.33
C ASN A 199 4.68 -9.02 8.02
N LEU A 200 4.94 -9.75 9.11
CA LEU A 200 3.94 -10.39 9.97
C LEU A 200 3.63 -9.52 11.20
N CYS A 201 4.67 -8.92 11.81
CA CYS A 201 4.59 -8.07 12.99
C CYS A 201 5.20 -6.68 12.71
N PRO A 202 4.45 -5.72 12.13
CA PRO A 202 4.99 -4.45 11.64
C PRO A 202 5.22 -3.41 12.75
N VAL A 203 5.99 -3.77 13.77
CA VAL A 203 6.42 -2.90 14.88
C VAL A 203 7.91 -3.13 15.15
N ALA A 204 8.56 -2.23 15.90
CA ALA A 204 9.96 -2.43 16.28
C ALA A 204 10.14 -3.65 17.19
N LEU A 205 11.28 -4.34 17.10
CA LEU A 205 11.57 -5.57 17.85
C LEU A 205 11.31 -5.44 19.35
N GLY A 206 11.82 -4.40 20.01
CA GLY A 206 11.61 -4.19 21.45
C GLY A 206 10.13 -3.99 21.83
N LYS A 207 9.28 -3.51 20.91
CA LYS A 207 7.83 -3.40 21.15
C LYS A 207 7.12 -4.75 21.12
N LEU A 208 7.74 -5.82 20.59
CA LEU A 208 7.17 -7.16 20.60
C LEU A 208 7.12 -7.75 22.01
N ILE A 209 8.00 -7.32 22.92
CA ILE A 209 8.01 -7.76 24.33
C ILE A 209 6.68 -7.42 24.98
N GLY A 210 6.31 -6.14 24.98
CA GLY A 210 5.00 -5.69 25.46
C GLY A 210 3.86 -6.26 24.62
N ALA A 211 3.97 -6.18 23.29
CA ALA A 211 2.90 -6.65 22.40
C ALA A 211 2.50 -8.11 22.63
N PHE A 212 3.43 -9.00 22.99
CA PHE A 212 3.14 -10.41 23.27
C PHE A 212 3.22 -10.82 24.74
N GLY A 213 3.46 -9.88 25.66
CA GLY A 213 3.63 -10.17 27.09
C GLY A 213 4.80 -11.13 27.37
N LEU A 214 5.92 -10.97 26.65
CA LEU A 214 7.04 -11.90 26.68
C LEU A 214 7.83 -11.76 28.00
N LYS A 215 8.22 -12.89 28.59
CA LYS A 215 9.09 -12.96 29.78
C LYS A 215 10.55 -13.03 29.36
N VAL A 216 11.03 -11.96 28.73
CA VAL A 216 12.43 -11.81 28.29
C VAL A 216 12.98 -10.47 28.75
N THR A 217 14.30 -10.37 28.82
CA THR A 217 15.00 -9.12 29.13
C THR A 217 14.63 -8.04 28.13
N GLU A 218 14.46 -6.80 28.60
CA GLU A 218 14.22 -5.66 27.72
C GLU A 218 15.36 -5.45 26.74
N LYS A 219 15.01 -4.93 25.55
CA LYS A 219 16.00 -4.64 24.51
C LYS A 219 16.95 -3.54 25.00
N GLN A 220 18.24 -3.87 25.04
CA GLN A 220 19.28 -3.00 25.60
C GLN A 220 19.65 -1.84 24.66
N PHE A 221 20.40 -0.86 25.19
CA PHE A 221 21.06 0.17 24.37
C PHE A 221 22.44 -0.32 23.95
N PHE A 222 22.76 -0.23 22.66
CA PHE A 222 24.04 -0.69 22.12
C PHE A 222 24.81 0.45 21.44
N PRO A 223 26.12 0.60 21.72
CA PRO A 223 26.96 1.62 21.11
C PRO A 223 27.44 1.20 19.73
N HIS A 224 26.56 1.28 18.71
CA HIS A 224 26.85 0.84 17.35
C HIS A 224 28.12 1.43 16.74
N LEU A 225 28.49 2.69 17.06
CA LEU A 225 29.72 3.30 16.53
C LEU A 225 30.99 2.88 17.31
N ALA A 226 30.85 2.30 18.50
CA ALA A 226 31.95 1.70 19.23
C ALA A 226 32.29 0.29 18.72
N ASN A 227 31.47 -0.29 17.83
CA ASN A 227 31.75 -1.56 17.17
C ASN A 227 32.82 -1.39 16.08
N VAL A 228 34.07 -1.27 16.53
CA VAL A 228 35.27 -1.10 15.71
C VAL A 228 36.37 -2.04 16.21
N SER A 229 37.29 -2.39 15.33
CA SER A 229 38.37 -3.34 15.60
C SER A 229 39.24 -2.96 16.79
N GLU A 230 39.42 -1.66 17.03
CA GLU A 230 40.24 -1.09 18.10
C GLU A 230 39.69 -1.38 19.50
N ASN A 231 38.41 -1.70 19.60
CA ASN A 231 37.73 -2.01 20.86
C ASN A 231 37.59 -3.52 21.11
N TYR A 232 38.00 -4.37 20.18
CA TYR A 232 38.02 -5.83 20.40
C TYR A 232 39.09 -6.22 21.41
N ASP A 233 38.79 -7.28 22.17
CA ASP A 233 39.69 -7.88 23.16
C ASP A 233 40.16 -6.89 24.24
N ARG A 234 39.41 -5.79 24.45
CA ARG A 234 39.66 -4.74 25.44
C ARG A 234 38.46 -4.53 26.34
N THR A 235 38.75 -4.17 27.59
CA THR A 235 37.75 -3.72 28.55
C THR A 235 37.96 -2.23 28.82
N LEU A 236 36.98 -1.42 28.46
CA LEU A 236 36.91 -0.01 28.83
C LEU A 236 36.47 0.10 30.28
N GLN A 237 37.01 1.08 31.02
CA GLN A 237 36.65 1.30 32.43
C GLN A 237 35.24 1.87 32.61
N GLN A 238 34.69 2.44 31.55
CA GLN A 238 33.40 3.12 31.51
C GLN A 238 32.68 2.76 30.21
N LEU A 239 31.37 3.05 30.15
CA LEU A 239 30.61 2.90 28.90
C LEU A 239 31.17 3.83 27.80
N PRO A 240 31.02 3.45 26.52
CA PRO A 240 31.30 4.34 25.40
C PRO A 240 30.54 5.67 25.49
N PRO A 241 31.03 6.76 24.89
CA PRO A 241 30.34 8.05 24.92
C PRO A 241 28.95 7.98 24.28
N LYS A 242 28.04 8.89 24.68
CA LYS A 242 26.67 8.98 24.13
C LYS A 242 26.62 9.04 22.60
N SER A 243 27.61 9.66 21.96
CA SER A 243 27.72 9.72 20.49
C SER A 243 27.69 8.34 19.84
N ASP A 244 28.26 7.33 20.50
CA ASP A 244 28.41 5.99 19.92
C ASP A 244 27.10 5.21 19.87
N TYR A 245 26.09 5.65 20.62
CA TYR A 245 24.74 5.10 20.66
C TYR A 245 23.79 5.74 19.63
N LEU A 246 24.31 6.56 18.71
CA LEU A 246 23.50 7.33 17.75
C LEU A 246 22.49 8.25 18.46
N TYR A 247 22.91 8.83 19.60
CA TYR A 247 22.04 9.57 20.52
C TYR A 247 21.14 10.60 19.83
N GLY A 248 21.67 11.44 18.94
CA GLY A 248 20.89 12.47 18.23
C GLY A 248 19.82 11.92 17.26
N GLY A 249 19.96 10.65 16.85
CA GLY A 249 19.00 9.91 16.04
C GLY A 249 17.85 9.30 16.84
N MET A 250 17.90 9.32 18.17
CA MET A 250 16.81 8.85 19.02
C MET A 250 15.67 9.88 19.05
N PRO A 251 14.40 9.45 19.13
CA PRO A 251 13.29 10.36 19.44
C PRO A 251 13.43 10.97 20.84
N PRO A 252 12.87 12.18 21.10
CA PRO A 252 13.01 12.86 22.40
C PRO A 252 12.63 12.01 23.62
N GLN A 253 11.53 11.24 23.53
CA GLN A 253 11.12 10.34 24.63
C GLN A 253 12.16 9.26 24.91
N LYS A 254 12.74 8.66 23.87
CA LYS A 254 13.75 7.61 24.00
C LYS A 254 15.10 8.17 24.49
N GLN A 255 15.42 9.43 24.17
CA GLN A 255 16.58 10.11 24.77
C GLN A 255 16.44 10.26 26.27
N ASN A 256 15.24 10.58 26.78
CA ASN A 256 15.03 10.67 28.24
C ASN A 256 15.22 9.29 28.92
N GLU A 257 14.73 8.22 28.31
CA GLU A 257 14.96 6.84 28.78
C GLU A 257 16.47 6.49 28.75
N PHE A 258 17.14 6.84 27.66
CA PHE A 258 18.58 6.63 27.50
C PHE A 258 19.40 7.43 28.52
N ASP A 259 19.09 8.71 28.74
CA ASP A 259 19.83 9.57 29.65
C ASP A 259 19.76 9.07 31.09
N LYS A 260 18.58 8.60 31.50
CA LYS A 260 18.40 7.97 32.81
C LYS A 260 19.27 6.71 32.94
N TRP A 261 19.16 5.81 31.98
CA TRP A 261 19.96 4.57 31.95
C TRP A 261 21.47 4.87 31.91
N TYR A 262 21.91 5.78 31.05
CA TYR A 262 23.32 6.10 30.86
C TYR A 262 23.92 6.71 32.13
N GLU A 263 23.19 7.57 32.83
CA GLU A 263 23.68 8.16 34.08
C GLU A 263 23.84 7.12 35.20
N GLU A 264 22.93 6.15 35.27
CA GLU A 264 22.99 5.01 36.20
C GLU A 264 24.16 4.07 35.89
N GLU A 265 24.49 3.91 34.60
CA GLU A 265 25.36 2.82 34.12
C GLU A 265 26.73 3.28 33.61
N LYS A 266 26.97 4.59 33.40
CA LYS A 266 28.17 5.14 32.76
C LYS A 266 29.51 4.66 33.34
N ASN A 267 29.53 4.35 34.64
CA ASN A 267 30.74 3.92 35.35
C ASN A 267 30.99 2.41 35.29
N LYS A 268 30.12 1.64 34.61
CA LYS A 268 30.33 0.20 34.43
C LYS A 268 31.40 -0.08 33.38
N GLN A 269 32.17 -1.14 33.63
CA GLN A 269 33.13 -1.64 32.66
C GLN A 269 32.41 -2.15 31.41
N PHE A 270 33.01 -1.88 30.25
CA PHE A 270 32.46 -2.26 28.95
C PHE A 270 33.45 -3.13 28.18
N CYS A 271 33.02 -4.33 27.80
CA CYS A 271 33.74 -5.23 26.91
C CYS A 271 32.92 -5.41 25.63
N LEU A 272 33.44 -4.96 24.48
CA LEU A 272 32.71 -4.99 23.21
C LEU A 272 32.33 -6.42 22.79
N ASN A 273 33.25 -7.38 22.97
CA ASN A 273 33.02 -8.78 22.59
C ASN A 273 31.82 -9.36 23.35
N GLU A 274 31.69 -9.03 24.63
CA GLU A 274 30.60 -9.50 25.50
C GLU A 274 29.31 -8.74 25.23
N ALA A 275 29.38 -7.42 25.06
CA ALA A 275 28.22 -6.59 24.73
C ALA A 275 27.58 -6.97 23.38
N LEU A 276 28.39 -7.31 22.37
CA LEU A 276 27.90 -7.83 21.09
C LEU A 276 27.14 -9.14 21.28
N ALA A 277 27.67 -10.04 22.10
CA ALA A 277 27.06 -11.33 22.37
C ALA A 277 25.74 -11.17 23.12
N GLU A 278 25.72 -10.40 24.20
CA GLU A 278 24.53 -10.16 25.00
C GLU A 278 23.43 -9.48 24.18
N TYR A 279 23.77 -8.41 23.46
CA TYR A 279 22.81 -7.65 22.65
C TYR A 279 22.19 -8.47 21.52
N CYS A 280 23.03 -9.07 20.68
CA CYS A 280 22.57 -9.78 19.49
C CYS A 280 21.81 -11.07 19.86
N THR A 281 22.25 -11.79 20.92
CA THR A 281 21.50 -12.97 21.40
C THR A 281 20.17 -12.59 22.06
N ASN A 282 20.09 -11.46 22.78
CA ASN A 282 18.83 -10.93 23.32
C ASN A 282 17.83 -10.59 22.19
N ASP A 283 18.29 -9.93 21.13
CA ASP A 283 17.45 -9.59 19.97
C ASP A 283 16.87 -10.85 19.30
N VAL A 284 17.70 -11.88 19.09
CA VAL A 284 17.24 -13.15 18.54
C VAL A 284 16.30 -13.87 19.50
N GLN A 285 16.53 -13.81 20.81
CA GLN A 285 15.63 -14.38 21.81
C GLN A 285 14.25 -13.71 21.77
N ILE A 286 14.19 -12.38 21.79
CA ILE A 286 12.94 -11.61 21.66
C ILE A 286 12.19 -12.02 20.39
N LEU A 287 12.90 -12.11 19.26
CA LEU A 287 12.29 -12.50 17.99
C LEU A 287 11.72 -13.92 18.03
N THR A 288 12.49 -14.87 18.57
CA THR A 288 12.08 -16.29 18.69
C THR A 288 10.79 -16.41 19.50
N GLU A 289 10.78 -15.81 20.69
CA GLU A 289 9.65 -15.81 21.61
C GLU A 289 8.41 -15.18 20.98
N ALA A 290 8.57 -14.02 20.34
CA ALA A 290 7.48 -13.32 19.67
C ALA A 290 6.86 -14.15 18.55
N LEU A 291 7.68 -14.79 17.70
CA LEU A 291 7.19 -15.59 16.58
C LEU A 291 6.48 -16.87 17.06
N ILE A 292 6.97 -17.52 18.11
CA ILE A 292 6.32 -18.70 18.70
C ILE A 292 4.99 -18.31 19.34
N ALA A 293 4.97 -17.23 20.14
CA ALA A 293 3.75 -16.71 20.76
C ALA A 293 2.70 -16.34 19.70
N PHE A 294 3.13 -15.65 18.64
CA PHE A 294 2.24 -15.28 17.54
C PHE A 294 1.71 -16.51 16.80
N ARG A 295 2.59 -17.45 16.45
CA ARG A 295 2.22 -18.70 15.78
C ARG A 295 1.15 -19.45 16.57
N ASN A 296 1.39 -19.68 17.86
CA ASN A 296 0.49 -20.46 18.70
C ASN A 296 -0.88 -19.78 18.85
N LYS A 297 -0.90 -18.47 19.19
CA LYS A 297 -2.16 -17.71 19.29
C LYS A 297 -2.91 -17.68 17.95
N PHE A 298 -2.23 -17.44 16.84
CA PHE A 298 -2.87 -17.38 15.53
C PHE A 298 -3.40 -18.74 15.06
N PHE A 299 -2.65 -19.82 15.32
CA PHE A 299 -3.07 -21.17 14.99
C PHE A 299 -4.39 -21.52 15.69
N GLU A 300 -4.51 -21.20 16.98
CA GLU A 300 -5.75 -21.41 17.74
C GLU A 300 -6.92 -20.57 17.21
N ILE A 301 -6.70 -19.27 16.97
CA ILE A 301 -7.71 -18.35 16.44
C ILE A 301 -8.25 -18.81 15.07
N SER A 302 -7.38 -19.39 14.24
CA SER A 302 -7.71 -19.74 12.87
C SER A 302 -8.34 -21.11 12.67
N LYS A 303 -8.47 -21.92 13.74
CA LYS A 303 -9.13 -23.23 13.68
C LYS A 303 -10.56 -23.10 13.15
N LYS A 304 -10.98 -24.08 12.36
CA LYS A 304 -12.32 -24.13 11.78
C LYS A 304 -13.36 -24.38 12.88
N LYS A 305 -14.27 -23.43 13.09
CA LYS A 305 -15.24 -23.46 14.21
C LYS A 305 -16.34 -24.53 14.08
N ASN A 306 -16.67 -24.94 12.85
CA ASN A 306 -17.71 -25.94 12.57
C ASN A 306 -17.12 -27.12 11.80
N THR A 307 -16.63 -28.14 12.50
CA THR A 307 -16.20 -29.41 11.89
C THR A 307 -17.25 -30.49 12.14
N GLN A 308 -17.62 -31.22 11.09
CA GLN A 308 -18.29 -32.51 11.26
C GLN A 308 -17.35 -33.45 12.04
N PRO A 309 -17.87 -34.40 12.84
CA PRO A 309 -17.04 -35.38 13.53
C PRO A 309 -16.13 -36.11 12.53
N GLY A 310 -14.81 -35.97 12.67
CA GLY A 310 -13.81 -36.62 11.81
C GLY A 310 -13.10 -35.72 10.77
N ALA A 311 -13.49 -34.45 10.62
CA ALA A 311 -12.76 -33.49 9.77
C ALA A 311 -11.48 -32.97 10.46
N ALA A 312 -10.40 -32.77 9.69
CA ALA A 312 -9.13 -32.24 10.22
C ALA A 312 -9.33 -30.85 10.87
N THR A 313 -9.03 -30.74 12.17
CA THR A 313 -9.21 -29.54 13.01
C THR A 313 -8.07 -28.52 12.92
N GLY A 314 -7.29 -28.53 11.82
CA GLY A 314 -6.05 -27.76 11.70
C GLY A 314 -6.27 -26.25 11.55
N GLY A 315 -5.57 -25.45 12.35
CA GLY A 315 -5.43 -24.00 12.17
C GLY A 315 -4.41 -23.64 11.08
N ILE A 316 -4.24 -22.35 10.82
CA ILE A 316 -3.26 -21.80 9.87
C ILE A 316 -1.94 -21.61 10.60
N ASP A 317 -0.85 -22.17 10.07
CA ASP A 317 0.49 -21.91 10.59
C ASP A 317 1.04 -20.63 9.97
N ILE A 318 0.90 -19.50 10.66
CA ILE A 318 1.21 -18.19 10.09
C ILE A 318 2.66 -18.05 9.60
N LEU A 319 3.63 -18.72 10.24
CA LEU A 319 5.05 -18.59 9.87
C LEU A 319 5.34 -19.28 8.54
N LYS A 320 4.69 -20.41 8.28
CA LYS A 320 4.86 -21.21 7.06
C LYS A 320 3.91 -20.76 5.96
N ASP A 321 2.65 -20.60 6.28
CA ASP A 321 1.57 -20.38 5.32
C ASP A 321 1.42 -18.92 4.89
N ALA A 322 1.97 -17.95 5.62
CA ALA A 322 1.83 -16.54 5.27
C ALA A 322 3.18 -15.82 5.24
N MET A 323 3.38 -15.01 4.20
CA MET A 323 4.53 -14.10 4.09
C MET A 323 4.22 -12.72 4.70
N THR A 324 2.94 -12.36 4.79
CA THR A 324 2.49 -11.07 5.33
C THR A 324 1.23 -11.25 6.17
N ILE A 325 1.01 -10.34 7.12
CA ILE A 325 -0.21 -10.33 7.94
C ILE A 325 -1.49 -10.26 7.10
N ALA A 326 -1.49 -9.47 6.02
CA ALA A 326 -2.62 -9.38 5.09
C ALA A 326 -2.91 -10.72 4.39
N SER A 327 -1.87 -11.49 4.05
CA SER A 327 -2.04 -12.85 3.53
C SER A 327 -2.62 -13.80 4.57
N ALA A 328 -2.22 -13.68 5.84
CA ALA A 328 -2.77 -14.49 6.93
C ALA A 328 -4.26 -14.18 7.16
N CYS A 329 -4.64 -12.89 7.16
CA CYS A 329 -6.03 -12.44 7.26
C CYS A 329 -6.89 -13.02 6.14
N MET A 330 -6.42 -12.92 4.89
CA MET A 330 -7.12 -13.46 3.72
C MET A 330 -7.28 -14.98 3.80
N LYS A 331 -6.28 -15.71 4.31
CA LYS A 331 -6.39 -17.16 4.52
C LYS A 331 -7.45 -17.50 5.58
N HIS A 332 -7.46 -16.79 6.71
CA HIS A 332 -8.49 -16.97 7.73
C HIS A 332 -9.90 -16.66 7.19
N PHE A 333 -10.06 -15.55 6.46
CA PHE A 333 -11.32 -15.18 5.83
C PHE A 333 -11.81 -16.27 4.86
N ARG A 334 -10.94 -16.77 3.98
CA ARG A 334 -11.28 -17.85 3.03
C ARG A 334 -11.59 -19.18 3.71
N LEU A 335 -11.02 -19.45 4.88
CA LEU A 335 -11.22 -20.69 5.63
C LEU A 335 -12.52 -20.70 6.45
N ASN A 336 -12.86 -19.56 7.06
CA ASN A 336 -13.91 -19.49 8.08
C ASN A 336 -15.13 -18.64 7.70
N HIS A 337 -15.01 -17.73 6.72
CA HIS A 337 -16.04 -16.72 6.44
C HIS A 337 -16.52 -16.69 4.99
N LEU A 338 -15.68 -17.08 4.02
CA LEU A 338 -16.04 -17.03 2.59
C LEU A 338 -16.89 -18.24 2.17
N GLN A 339 -18.07 -17.96 1.62
CA GLN A 339 -18.90 -18.98 0.97
C GLN A 339 -18.40 -19.29 -0.46
N PRO A 340 -18.61 -20.52 -0.96
CA PRO A 340 -18.35 -20.86 -2.36
C PRO A 340 -19.11 -19.94 -3.32
N GLU A 341 -18.50 -19.60 -4.46
CA GLU A 341 -19.13 -18.85 -5.56
C GLU A 341 -19.70 -17.46 -5.15
N HIS A 342 -19.18 -16.87 -4.09
CA HIS A 342 -19.71 -15.63 -3.54
C HIS A 342 -18.99 -14.38 -4.07
N LEU A 343 -17.66 -14.33 -3.93
CA LEU A 343 -16.85 -13.20 -4.41
C LEU A 343 -16.19 -13.53 -5.74
N ALA A 344 -16.47 -12.71 -6.76
CA ALA A 344 -15.80 -12.77 -8.06
C ALA A 344 -14.31 -12.48 -7.96
N ILE A 345 -13.52 -13.06 -8.85
CA ILE A 345 -12.19 -12.58 -9.23
C ILE A 345 -12.40 -11.57 -10.35
N VAL A 346 -12.05 -10.32 -10.09
CA VAL A 346 -12.31 -9.20 -11.01
C VAL A 346 -11.23 -9.18 -12.09
N PRO A 347 -11.60 -9.25 -13.39
CA PRO A 347 -10.62 -9.16 -14.48
C PRO A 347 -9.93 -7.80 -14.51
N GLU A 348 -8.60 -7.78 -14.70
CA GLU A 348 -7.83 -6.51 -14.75
C GLU A 348 -8.15 -5.67 -15.99
N LYS A 349 -8.54 -6.32 -17.10
CA LYS A 349 -8.99 -5.64 -18.32
C LYS A 349 -10.43 -5.09 -18.22
N GLY A 350 -11.07 -5.26 -17.07
CA GLY A 350 -12.47 -4.92 -16.88
C GLY A 350 -13.42 -6.03 -17.36
N TYR A 351 -14.71 -5.78 -17.21
CA TYR A 351 -15.77 -6.72 -17.61
C TYR A 351 -16.17 -6.59 -19.09
N GLU A 352 -15.66 -5.57 -19.75
CA GLU A 352 -15.90 -5.28 -21.15
C GLU A 352 -14.70 -5.83 -21.95
N ASN A 353 -14.92 -6.88 -22.73
CA ASN A 353 -13.91 -7.40 -23.68
C ASN A 353 -13.86 -6.49 -24.91
N ILE A 354 -13.41 -5.25 -24.73
CA ILE A 354 -13.32 -4.25 -25.79
C ILE A 354 -11.97 -4.33 -26.50
N ASP A 355 -12.00 -4.07 -27.80
CA ASP A 355 -10.80 -4.01 -28.63
C ASP A 355 -9.90 -2.84 -28.24
N ASN A 356 -8.59 -3.09 -28.31
CA ASN A 356 -7.59 -2.05 -28.04
C ASN A 356 -7.54 -1.08 -29.23
N GLN A 357 -8.15 0.09 -29.07
CA GLN A 357 -8.10 1.17 -30.04
C GLN A 357 -7.31 2.37 -29.49
N SER A 358 -6.51 3.02 -30.34
CA SER A 358 -5.68 4.15 -29.91
C SER A 358 -6.52 5.37 -29.52
N GLU A 359 -6.08 6.12 -28.50
CA GLU A 359 -6.76 7.37 -28.10
C GLU A 359 -6.77 8.40 -29.25
N LEU A 360 -5.73 8.39 -30.10
CA LEU A 360 -5.65 9.24 -31.28
C LEU A 360 -6.78 8.90 -32.27
N ALA A 361 -7.00 7.62 -32.55
CA ALA A 361 -8.09 7.16 -33.42
C ALA A 361 -9.45 7.56 -32.85
N LEU A 362 -9.70 7.26 -31.57
CA LEU A 362 -10.96 7.62 -30.91
C LEU A 362 -11.27 9.12 -30.94
N LYS A 363 -10.26 9.98 -30.69
CA LYS A 363 -10.39 11.44 -30.81
C LYS A 363 -10.71 11.88 -32.23
N TYR A 364 -10.03 11.27 -33.21
CA TYR A 364 -10.25 11.56 -34.61
C TYR A 364 -11.67 11.16 -35.05
N LEU A 365 -12.12 9.95 -34.70
CA LEU A 365 -13.44 9.44 -35.02
C LEU A 365 -14.53 10.30 -34.39
N GLN A 366 -14.38 10.71 -33.13
CA GLN A 366 -15.34 11.64 -32.52
C GLN A 366 -15.37 12.99 -33.25
N TRP A 367 -14.21 13.55 -33.60
CA TRP A 367 -14.16 14.80 -34.37
C TRP A 367 -14.81 14.64 -35.75
N TYR A 368 -14.65 13.48 -36.38
CA TYR A 368 -15.28 13.15 -37.67
C TYR A 368 -16.80 13.04 -37.53
N GLU A 369 -17.30 12.29 -36.55
CA GLU A 369 -18.72 12.15 -36.20
C GLU A 369 -19.38 13.52 -36.00
N GLU A 370 -18.76 14.41 -35.21
CA GLU A 370 -19.28 15.75 -34.96
C GLU A 370 -19.27 16.65 -36.21
N THR A 371 -18.21 16.58 -37.00
CA THR A 371 -18.02 17.44 -38.19
C THR A 371 -18.92 17.01 -39.34
N LYS A 372 -19.08 15.69 -39.54
CA LYS A 372 -19.87 15.10 -40.64
C LYS A 372 -21.31 14.80 -40.25
N ARG A 373 -21.64 14.81 -38.96
CA ARG A 373 -22.96 14.45 -38.41
C ARG A 373 -23.38 13.04 -38.81
N VAL A 374 -22.46 12.09 -38.65
CA VAL A 374 -22.63 10.66 -38.94
C VAL A 374 -22.41 9.86 -37.67
N GLU A 375 -23.05 8.71 -37.53
CA GLU A 375 -22.80 7.79 -36.42
C GLU A 375 -21.68 6.82 -36.79
N ILE A 376 -20.67 6.69 -35.91
CA ILE A 376 -19.52 5.82 -36.15
C ILE A 376 -19.51 4.69 -35.11
N GLN A 377 -19.56 3.45 -35.60
CA GLN A 377 -19.24 2.28 -34.80
C GLN A 377 -17.72 2.22 -34.56
N SER A 378 -17.29 2.16 -33.30
CA SER A 378 -15.88 2.07 -32.88
C SER A 378 -15.71 1.04 -31.76
N ALA A 379 -14.49 0.88 -31.22
CA ALA A 379 -14.25 0.01 -30.07
C ALA A 379 -15.13 0.33 -28.85
N HIS A 380 -15.65 1.55 -28.75
CA HIS A 380 -16.49 1.99 -27.64
C HIS A 380 -18.00 1.69 -27.81
N SER A 381 -18.43 1.15 -28.94
CA SER A 381 -19.84 0.81 -29.22
C SER A 381 -20.27 -0.52 -28.58
N GLU A 382 -21.58 -0.77 -28.44
CA GLU A 382 -22.14 -1.99 -27.78
C GLU A 382 -21.67 -3.31 -28.41
N GLY A 383 -21.38 -3.32 -29.72
CA GLY A 383 -20.83 -4.47 -30.45
C GLY A 383 -19.31 -4.43 -30.66
N GLY A 384 -18.60 -3.45 -30.10
CA GLY A 384 -17.19 -3.18 -30.40
C GLY A 384 -16.96 -2.71 -31.84
N GLU A 385 -15.73 -2.88 -32.32
CA GLU A 385 -15.35 -2.56 -33.70
C GLU A 385 -16.09 -3.43 -34.72
N HIS A 386 -16.33 -2.87 -35.90
CA HIS A 386 -17.00 -3.61 -36.97
C HIS A 386 -16.08 -4.71 -37.52
N VAL A 387 -16.59 -5.94 -37.59
CA VAL A 387 -15.84 -7.10 -38.09
C VAL A 387 -16.17 -7.34 -39.56
N VAL A 388 -15.15 -7.23 -40.40
CA VAL A 388 -15.18 -7.51 -41.84
C VAL A 388 -14.69 -8.94 -42.09
N ASP A 389 -15.45 -9.70 -42.89
CA ASP A 389 -15.15 -11.10 -43.26
C ASP A 389 -14.93 -12.04 -42.06
N GLY A 390 -15.60 -11.76 -40.93
CA GLY A 390 -15.45 -12.54 -39.69
C GLY A 390 -14.03 -12.53 -39.09
N ARG A 391 -13.11 -11.71 -39.62
CA ARG A 391 -11.68 -11.78 -39.31
C ARG A 391 -11.05 -10.43 -38.97
N TYR A 392 -11.29 -9.39 -39.77
CA TYR A 392 -10.61 -8.10 -39.62
C TYR A 392 -11.51 -7.07 -38.97
N LYS A 393 -10.99 -6.36 -37.98
CA LYS A 393 -11.68 -5.23 -37.35
C LYS A 393 -11.24 -3.93 -37.99
N VAL A 394 -12.19 -2.99 -38.07
CA VAL A 394 -11.92 -1.63 -38.53
C VAL A 394 -12.12 -0.60 -37.43
N ASP A 395 -11.25 0.41 -37.42
CA ASP A 395 -11.23 1.44 -36.37
C ASP A 395 -12.58 2.18 -36.22
N GLY A 396 -13.15 2.61 -37.35
CA GLY A 396 -14.44 3.28 -37.42
C GLY A 396 -15.28 2.75 -38.58
N TYR A 397 -16.59 2.56 -38.37
CA TYR A 397 -17.51 2.13 -39.42
C TYR A 397 -18.80 2.94 -39.42
N ILE A 398 -19.16 3.47 -40.58
CA ILE A 398 -20.41 4.22 -40.81
C ILE A 398 -21.33 3.34 -41.63
N LYS A 399 -22.40 2.86 -40.98
CA LYS A 399 -23.31 1.85 -41.57
C LYS A 399 -24.09 2.40 -42.76
N GLU A 400 -24.52 3.66 -42.69
CA GLU A 400 -25.32 4.31 -43.73
C GLU A 400 -24.55 4.48 -45.03
N GLU A 401 -23.22 4.64 -44.93
CA GLU A 401 -22.33 4.88 -46.08
C GLU A 401 -21.57 3.62 -46.52
N ASP A 402 -21.68 2.52 -45.77
CA ASP A 402 -20.85 1.32 -45.93
C ASP A 402 -19.35 1.70 -46.03
N ARG A 403 -18.93 2.54 -45.07
CA ARG A 403 -17.62 3.20 -45.04
C ARG A 403 -16.83 2.82 -43.81
N ALA A 404 -15.64 2.26 -44.00
CA ALA A 404 -14.63 2.12 -42.95
C ALA A 404 -13.68 3.33 -42.91
N ILE A 405 -13.29 3.73 -41.71
CA ILE A 405 -12.25 4.71 -41.43
C ILE A 405 -11.17 4.00 -40.62
N GLU A 406 -9.98 3.85 -41.20
CA GLU A 406 -8.78 3.28 -40.58
C GLU A 406 -7.84 4.40 -40.13
N VAL A 407 -7.39 4.38 -38.88
CA VAL A 407 -6.44 5.34 -38.32
C VAL A 407 -5.10 4.66 -38.08
N ASN A 408 -4.25 4.67 -39.11
CA ASN A 408 -2.97 3.98 -39.09
C ASN A 408 -1.93 4.72 -38.24
N GLY A 409 -1.48 4.09 -37.15
CA GLY A 409 -0.29 4.50 -36.40
C GLY A 409 0.97 4.41 -37.26
N CYS A 410 1.72 5.51 -37.37
CA CYS A 410 2.83 5.59 -38.33
C CYS A 410 3.91 4.54 -38.07
N VAL A 411 4.20 4.27 -36.80
CA VAL A 411 5.19 3.26 -36.36
C VAL A 411 4.69 1.84 -36.61
N TRP A 412 3.41 1.57 -36.38
CA TRP A 412 2.83 0.23 -36.42
C TRP A 412 2.49 -0.25 -37.83
N HIS A 413 2.21 0.69 -38.74
CA HIS A 413 1.88 0.43 -40.16
C HIS A 413 2.97 0.96 -41.11
N ALA A 414 4.14 1.33 -40.59
CA ALA A 414 5.32 1.72 -41.37
C ALA A 414 5.07 2.83 -42.41
N CYS A 415 4.46 3.95 -41.99
CA CYS A 415 4.06 5.06 -42.87
C CYS A 415 5.16 5.48 -43.85
N GLN A 416 4.84 5.54 -45.15
CA GLN A 416 5.82 5.90 -46.20
C GLN A 416 6.42 7.30 -46.00
N LYS A 417 5.64 8.27 -45.53
CA LYS A 417 6.12 9.65 -45.26
C LYS A 417 7.09 9.71 -44.07
N CYS A 418 6.89 8.87 -43.06
CA CYS A 418 7.68 8.91 -41.82
C CYS A 418 8.90 7.98 -41.85
N PHE A 419 8.81 6.84 -42.55
CA PHE A 419 9.83 5.79 -42.56
C PHE A 419 10.57 5.66 -43.90
N GLY A 420 10.13 6.38 -44.95
CA GLY A 420 10.80 6.38 -46.25
C GLY A 420 10.73 5.05 -46.99
N ASN A 421 11.70 4.80 -47.86
CA ASN A 421 11.77 3.60 -48.72
C ASN A 421 12.83 2.57 -48.27
N ASP A 422 13.39 2.74 -47.07
CA ASP A 422 14.30 1.75 -46.48
C ASP A 422 13.48 0.57 -45.92
N LEU A 423 13.31 -0.47 -46.74
CA LEU A 423 12.45 -1.61 -46.43
C LEU A 423 13.05 -2.53 -45.36
N GLU A 424 14.37 -2.55 -45.18
CA GLU A 424 15.08 -3.43 -44.25
C GLU A 424 15.11 -2.88 -42.82
N LYS A 425 14.71 -1.62 -42.64
CA LYS A 425 14.67 -0.98 -41.32
C LYS A 425 13.73 -1.74 -40.38
N ILE A 426 14.26 -2.14 -39.22
CA ILE A 426 13.49 -2.85 -38.19
C ILE A 426 12.68 -1.86 -37.35
N LEU A 427 11.39 -2.14 -37.19
CA LEU A 427 10.45 -1.38 -36.36
C LEU A 427 10.41 -1.93 -34.93
N PRO A 428 9.86 -1.20 -33.94
CA PRO A 428 9.79 -1.64 -32.55
C PRO A 428 9.03 -2.97 -32.32
N ASN A 429 8.26 -3.42 -33.30
CA ASN A 429 7.56 -4.71 -33.29
C ASN A 429 8.46 -5.90 -33.72
N GLY A 430 9.73 -5.64 -34.08
CA GLY A 430 10.70 -6.64 -34.53
C GLY A 430 10.56 -7.05 -36.01
N LYS A 431 9.64 -6.44 -36.76
CA LYS A 431 9.48 -6.64 -38.21
C LYS A 431 10.19 -5.54 -38.98
N THR A 432 10.55 -5.83 -40.22
CA THR A 432 11.04 -4.83 -41.17
C THR A 432 9.90 -3.92 -41.65
N VAL A 433 10.26 -2.75 -42.18
CA VAL A 433 9.33 -1.84 -42.85
C VAL A 433 8.63 -2.53 -44.03
N GLY A 434 9.37 -3.34 -44.81
CA GLY A 434 8.82 -4.11 -45.94
C GLY A 434 7.74 -5.10 -45.50
N GLU A 435 8.06 -5.97 -44.54
CA GLU A 435 7.10 -6.98 -44.02
C GLU A 435 5.84 -6.34 -43.43
N THR A 436 6.02 -5.24 -42.69
CA THR A 436 4.89 -4.54 -42.06
C THR A 436 3.95 -3.92 -43.10
N ARG A 437 4.49 -3.35 -44.18
CA ARG A 437 3.68 -2.80 -45.28
C ARG A 437 2.95 -3.90 -46.06
N GLU A 438 3.63 -5.01 -46.33
CA GLU A 438 3.03 -6.13 -47.04
C GLU A 438 1.86 -6.75 -46.26
N ASP A 439 2.02 -6.91 -44.94
CA ASP A 439 0.95 -7.38 -44.05
C ASP A 439 -0.25 -6.43 -44.02
N ASP A 440 0.00 -5.12 -43.95
CA ASP A 440 -1.06 -4.09 -43.93
C ASP A 440 -1.78 -4.00 -45.29
N GLU A 441 -1.05 -4.07 -46.40
CA GLU A 441 -1.62 -4.08 -47.75
C GLU A 441 -2.56 -5.27 -47.96
N LYS A 442 -2.13 -6.48 -47.57
CA LYS A 442 -2.97 -7.69 -47.60
C LYS A 442 -4.23 -7.54 -46.77
N ARG A 443 -4.13 -6.95 -45.57
CA ARG A 443 -5.29 -6.68 -44.69
C ARG A 443 -6.26 -5.72 -45.37
N ILE A 444 -5.77 -4.59 -45.89
CA ILE A 444 -6.59 -3.55 -46.52
C ILE A 444 -7.23 -4.05 -47.82
N GLU A 445 -6.53 -4.84 -48.63
CA GLU A 445 -7.10 -5.45 -49.85
C GLU A 445 -8.31 -6.32 -49.53
N ILE A 446 -8.26 -7.09 -48.45
CA ILE A 446 -9.39 -7.90 -48.00
C ILE A 446 -10.53 -6.99 -47.56
N ILE A 447 -10.27 -6.00 -46.72
CA ILE A 447 -11.31 -5.07 -46.23
C ILE A 447 -12.03 -4.38 -47.39
N LYS A 448 -11.27 -3.91 -48.40
CA LYS A 448 -11.83 -3.26 -49.61
C LYS A 448 -12.66 -4.19 -50.50
N LYS A 449 -12.55 -5.51 -50.39
CA LYS A 449 -13.42 -6.46 -51.12
C LYS A 449 -14.83 -6.53 -50.53
N PHE A 450 -14.95 -6.26 -49.23
CA PHE A 450 -16.21 -6.43 -48.49
C PHE A 450 -16.92 -5.12 -48.17
N LEU A 451 -16.23 -3.97 -48.24
CA LEU A 451 -16.78 -2.65 -47.97
C LEU A 451 -16.67 -1.74 -49.19
N LYS A 452 -17.69 -0.91 -49.45
CA LYS A 452 -17.70 0.02 -50.59
C LYS A 452 -16.67 1.15 -50.46
N ASN A 453 -16.49 1.69 -49.25
CA ASN A 453 -15.61 2.82 -49.01
C ASN A 453 -14.63 2.51 -47.86
N VAL A 454 -13.34 2.77 -48.06
CA VAL A 454 -12.30 2.60 -47.02
C VAL A 454 -11.38 3.82 -47.04
N ASP A 455 -11.48 4.66 -46.01
CA ASP A 455 -10.60 5.82 -45.80
C ASP A 455 -9.46 5.42 -44.87
N ILE A 456 -8.20 5.64 -45.30
CA ILE A 456 -7.01 5.38 -44.46
C ILE A 456 -6.39 6.72 -44.10
N ILE A 457 -6.25 6.97 -42.81
CA ILE A 457 -5.83 8.25 -42.25
C ILE A 457 -4.62 8.02 -41.36
N TRP A 458 -3.51 8.67 -41.68
CA TRP A 458 -2.26 8.42 -40.97
C TRP A 458 -2.11 9.31 -39.74
N GLU A 459 -1.51 8.76 -38.67
CA GLU A 459 -1.16 9.50 -37.46
C GLU A 459 -0.44 10.83 -37.75
N CYS A 460 0.54 10.83 -38.66
CA CYS A 460 1.25 12.06 -39.04
C CYS A 460 0.35 13.10 -39.73
N GLU A 461 -0.67 12.66 -40.46
CA GLU A 461 -1.63 13.54 -41.12
C GLU A 461 -2.58 14.16 -40.10
N ILE A 462 -3.04 13.39 -39.12
CA ILE A 462 -3.82 13.89 -37.98
C ILE A 462 -3.03 14.96 -37.23
N HIS A 463 -1.74 14.72 -36.95
CA HIS A 463 -0.88 15.73 -36.32
C HIS A 463 -0.73 16.99 -37.16
N GLN A 464 -0.64 16.86 -38.50
CA GLN A 464 -0.60 18.02 -39.39
C GLN A 464 -1.95 18.79 -39.40
N MET A 465 -3.07 18.07 -39.40
CA MET A 465 -4.41 18.66 -39.29
C MET A 465 -4.56 19.41 -37.96
N LEU A 466 -4.10 18.82 -36.86
CA LEU A 466 -4.07 19.46 -35.54
C LEU A 466 -3.22 20.73 -35.53
N ARG A 467 -2.11 20.81 -36.28
CA ARG A 467 -1.32 22.05 -36.38
C ARG A 467 -2.06 23.16 -37.14
N ARG A 468 -2.89 22.81 -38.11
CA ARG A 468 -3.57 23.77 -39.01
C ARG A 468 -4.99 24.14 -38.58
N ASN A 469 -5.69 23.27 -37.84
CA ASN A 469 -7.11 23.43 -37.53
C ASN A 469 -7.35 23.66 -36.03
N GLN A 470 -7.62 24.91 -35.66
CA GLN A 470 -7.93 25.28 -34.26
C GLN A 470 -9.19 24.58 -33.73
N LYS A 471 -10.22 24.37 -34.56
CA LYS A 471 -11.45 23.68 -34.13
C LYS A 471 -11.18 22.22 -33.79
N MET A 472 -10.38 21.54 -34.60
CA MET A 472 -9.95 20.16 -34.33
C MET A 472 -9.10 20.08 -33.06
N ARG A 473 -8.17 21.02 -32.84
CA ARG A 473 -7.41 21.10 -31.58
C ARG A 473 -8.33 21.22 -30.37
N ASN A 474 -9.31 22.12 -30.45
CA ASN A 474 -10.27 22.33 -29.37
C ASN A 474 -11.11 21.06 -29.13
N ALA A 475 -11.56 20.38 -30.18
CA ALA A 475 -12.31 19.11 -30.06
C ALA A 475 -11.46 18.01 -29.43
N PHE A 476 -10.20 17.84 -29.84
CA PHE A 476 -9.26 16.88 -29.25
C PHE A 476 -8.95 17.18 -27.78
N ALA A 477 -8.81 18.46 -27.43
CA ALA A 477 -8.58 18.90 -26.06
C ALA A 477 -9.80 18.72 -25.15
N ASN A 478 -11.00 18.79 -25.73
CA ASN A 478 -12.28 18.59 -25.04
C ASN A 478 -12.81 17.15 -25.13
N TYR A 479 -12.05 16.22 -25.71
CA TYR A 479 -12.45 14.82 -25.82
C TYR A 479 -12.76 14.23 -24.44
N HIS A 480 -13.92 13.61 -24.36
CA HIS A 480 -14.39 12.92 -23.16
C HIS A 480 -14.26 11.43 -23.38
N ASN A 481 -13.41 10.75 -22.62
CA ASN A 481 -13.27 9.30 -22.73
C ASN A 481 -14.58 8.61 -22.30
N LYS A 482 -15.45 8.29 -23.28
CA LYS A 482 -16.71 7.56 -23.14
C LYS A 482 -16.53 6.03 -23.07
N GLY A 483 -15.29 5.56 -23.07
CA GLY A 483 -14.86 4.17 -23.21
C GLY A 483 -15.20 3.27 -22.01
N PRO A 484 -14.69 2.04 -21.97
CA PRO A 484 -14.99 1.07 -20.90
C PRO A 484 -14.76 1.61 -19.49
N ILE A 485 -15.44 0.98 -18.53
CA ILE A 485 -15.19 1.23 -17.11
C ILE A 485 -13.87 0.59 -16.70
N ASN A 486 -12.86 1.41 -16.45
CA ASN A 486 -11.70 1.01 -15.65
C ASN A 486 -12.04 1.18 -14.17
N ILE A 487 -12.20 0.05 -13.46
CA ILE A 487 -12.59 0.06 -12.03
C ILE A 487 -11.55 0.81 -11.18
N ARG A 488 -10.27 0.83 -11.58
CA ARG A 488 -9.21 1.55 -10.85
C ARG A 488 -9.41 3.07 -10.88
N ASP A 489 -10.14 3.61 -11.86
CA ASP A 489 -10.40 5.05 -11.99
C ASP A 489 -11.27 5.60 -10.86
N CYS A 490 -12.06 4.76 -10.20
CA CYS A 490 -12.86 5.15 -9.02
C CYS A 490 -12.25 4.69 -7.69
N TYR A 491 -11.11 4.00 -7.71
CA TYR A 491 -10.45 3.50 -6.50
C TYR A 491 -9.50 4.52 -5.88
N PHE A 492 -9.97 5.21 -4.84
CA PHE A 492 -9.22 6.25 -4.14
C PHE A 492 -8.99 5.92 -2.66
N GLY A 493 -8.02 6.61 -2.05
CA GLY A 493 -7.80 6.56 -0.60
C GLY A 493 -8.79 7.44 0.18
N GLY A 494 -8.43 7.75 1.42
CA GLY A 494 -9.15 8.72 2.25
C GLY A 494 -8.91 10.17 1.82
N ARG A 495 -9.76 11.08 2.30
CA ARG A 495 -9.54 12.53 2.20
C ARG A 495 -8.45 12.95 3.17
N THR A 496 -7.44 13.66 2.66
CA THR A 496 -6.36 14.19 3.51
C THR A 496 -5.92 15.56 3.01
N GLY A 497 -5.77 16.51 3.94
CA GLY A 497 -5.16 17.82 3.68
C GLY A 497 -5.69 18.91 4.61
N PRO A 498 -4.97 20.03 4.70
CA PRO A 498 -5.46 21.23 5.36
C PRO A 498 -6.60 21.88 4.59
N LEU A 499 -7.53 22.47 5.33
CA LEU A 499 -8.59 23.35 4.85
C LEU A 499 -8.37 24.81 5.33
N GLN A 500 -7.46 24.97 6.30
CA GLN A 500 -6.94 26.25 6.75
C GLN A 500 -5.45 26.07 7.12
N MET A 501 -4.61 27.09 6.90
CA MET A 501 -3.17 27.01 7.17
C MET A 501 -2.82 27.29 8.63
N TYR A 502 -3.55 28.18 9.29
CA TYR A 502 -3.31 28.57 10.68
C TYR A 502 -4.62 28.96 11.35
N PHE A 503 -4.79 28.56 12.61
CA PHE A 503 -5.93 28.92 13.45
C PHE A 503 -5.47 29.10 14.90
N ASP A 504 -5.91 30.18 15.53
CA ASP A 504 -5.64 30.53 16.93
C ASP A 504 -6.96 30.58 17.70
N ALA A 505 -7.20 29.58 18.54
CA ALA A 505 -8.49 29.40 19.20
C ALA A 505 -8.82 30.55 20.17
N GLU A 506 -7.81 31.16 20.79
CA GLU A 506 -8.03 32.23 21.76
C GLU A 506 -8.38 33.54 21.06
N LYS A 507 -7.67 33.88 19.98
CA LYS A 507 -7.96 35.09 19.19
C LYS A 507 -9.34 35.05 18.57
N GLU A 508 -9.73 33.89 18.04
CA GLU A 508 -11.01 33.71 17.36
C GLU A 508 -12.17 33.44 18.35
N GLN A 509 -11.93 33.35 19.67
CA GLN A 509 -12.94 32.96 20.67
C GLN A 509 -13.60 31.59 20.41
N HIS A 510 -12.84 30.66 19.86
CA HIS A 510 -13.27 29.31 19.51
C HIS A 510 -12.63 28.25 20.40
N LYS A 511 -13.12 27.01 20.27
CA LYS A 511 -12.46 25.77 20.70
C LYS A 511 -12.06 24.97 19.47
N ILE A 512 -10.95 24.26 19.53
CA ILE A 512 -10.52 23.32 18.49
C ILE A 512 -10.82 21.89 18.93
N ALA A 513 -11.56 21.14 18.12
CA ALA A 513 -11.88 19.74 18.34
C ALA A 513 -11.14 18.85 17.34
N TYR A 514 -10.37 17.87 17.85
CA TYR A 514 -9.76 16.79 17.08
C TYR A 514 -10.52 15.50 17.39
N LEU A 515 -11.31 15.03 16.43
CA LEU A 515 -12.07 13.79 16.56
C LEU A 515 -11.58 12.74 15.56
N ASP A 516 -11.48 11.49 16.02
CA ASP A 516 -11.08 10.32 15.24
C ASP A 516 -12.15 9.21 15.33
N PHE A 517 -12.41 8.51 14.23
CA PHE A 517 -13.36 7.41 14.22
C PHE A 517 -12.77 6.14 14.85
N ASN A 518 -13.46 5.58 15.84
CA ASN A 518 -13.12 4.30 16.46
C ASN A 518 -13.16 3.15 15.44
N SER A 519 -12.02 2.87 14.80
CA SER A 519 -11.88 1.84 13.74
C SER A 519 -12.80 2.12 12.54
N LEU A 520 -12.56 3.21 11.80
CA LEU A 520 -13.36 3.60 10.62
C LEU A 520 -13.55 2.47 9.62
N TYR A 521 -12.47 1.84 9.14
CA TYR A 521 -12.61 0.79 8.11
C TYR A 521 -13.30 -0.46 8.65
N PRO A 522 -12.94 -1.03 9.81
CA PRO A 522 -13.67 -2.17 10.38
C PRO A 522 -15.16 -1.88 10.62
N SER A 523 -15.50 -0.71 11.16
CA SER A 523 -16.91 -0.33 11.36
C SER A 523 -17.63 -0.17 10.02
N THR A 524 -16.97 0.42 9.02
CA THR A 524 -17.53 0.59 7.67
C THR A 524 -17.83 -0.74 7.01
N ILE A 525 -16.88 -1.69 6.99
CA ILE A 525 -17.12 -2.98 6.33
C ILE A 525 -18.14 -3.86 7.09
N ALA A 526 -18.35 -3.61 8.38
CA ALA A 526 -19.36 -4.32 9.17
C ALA A 526 -20.79 -3.80 8.93
N THR A 527 -20.95 -2.53 8.56
CA THR A 527 -22.27 -1.88 8.38
C THR A 527 -22.60 -1.54 6.94
N THR A 528 -21.75 -1.91 5.98
CA THR A 528 -21.94 -1.62 4.56
C THR A 528 -22.33 -2.88 3.80
N SER A 529 -23.30 -2.76 2.89
CA SER A 529 -23.64 -3.81 1.93
C SER A 529 -22.66 -3.82 0.76
N PHE A 530 -22.14 -4.99 0.42
CA PHE A 530 -21.15 -5.17 -0.64
C PHE A 530 -21.73 -5.85 -1.88
N PRO A 531 -21.27 -5.46 -3.09
CA PRO A 531 -21.62 -6.19 -4.30
C PRO A 531 -20.97 -7.58 -4.29
N VAL A 532 -21.72 -8.61 -4.67
CA VAL A 532 -21.25 -10.00 -4.75
C VAL A 532 -21.55 -10.59 -6.12
N GLY A 533 -20.79 -11.62 -6.52
CA GLY A 533 -20.83 -12.16 -7.88
C GLY A 533 -20.22 -11.24 -8.94
N HIS A 534 -20.51 -11.53 -10.20
CA HIS A 534 -20.10 -10.73 -11.35
C HIS A 534 -21.20 -9.73 -11.73
N PRO A 535 -20.85 -8.51 -12.18
CA PRO A 535 -21.81 -7.51 -12.64
C PRO A 535 -22.31 -7.81 -14.05
N LYS A 536 -23.44 -7.20 -14.40
CA LYS A 536 -23.89 -7.02 -15.78
C LYS A 536 -23.34 -5.72 -16.32
N VAL A 537 -22.79 -5.78 -17.53
CA VAL A 537 -22.33 -4.59 -18.26
C VAL A 537 -23.52 -3.98 -18.98
N HIS A 538 -23.71 -2.67 -18.81
CA HIS A 538 -24.67 -1.88 -19.57
C HIS A 538 -23.93 -0.79 -20.33
N VAL A 539 -24.07 -0.76 -21.65
CA VAL A 539 -23.53 0.28 -22.55
C VAL A 539 -24.71 1.08 -23.09
N VAL A 540 -24.68 2.40 -22.93
CA VAL A 540 -25.79 3.29 -23.30
C VAL A 540 -25.62 3.77 -24.75
N PRO A 541 -26.61 3.54 -25.63
CA PRO A 541 -26.56 4.03 -27.01
C PRO A 541 -26.42 5.55 -27.07
N PRO A 542 -25.67 6.13 -28.04
CA PRO A 542 -25.43 7.58 -28.13
C PRO A 542 -26.69 8.45 -28.04
N ALA A 543 -27.80 8.01 -28.63
CA ALA A 543 -29.10 8.71 -28.60
C ALA A 543 -29.68 8.88 -27.18
N GLU A 544 -29.34 7.98 -26.26
CA GLU A 544 -29.87 7.91 -24.89
C GLU A 544 -28.89 8.45 -23.83
N GLN A 545 -27.67 8.82 -24.24
CA GLN A 545 -26.64 9.24 -23.29
C GLN A 545 -26.96 10.57 -22.61
N LYS A 546 -27.77 11.44 -23.22
CA LYS A 546 -28.15 12.73 -22.61
C LYS A 546 -29.20 12.50 -21.53
N VAL A 547 -28.84 12.84 -20.30
CA VAL A 547 -29.72 12.69 -19.12
C VAL A 547 -29.71 13.97 -18.29
N TYR A 548 -30.60 14.08 -17.31
CA TYR A 548 -30.58 15.17 -16.35
C TYR A 548 -30.94 14.67 -14.96
N TRP A 549 -29.95 14.08 -14.27
CA TRP A 549 -30.15 13.59 -12.91
C TRP A 549 -29.71 14.64 -11.91
N THR A 550 -30.62 14.99 -11.01
CA THR A 550 -30.41 15.93 -9.90
C THR A 550 -30.79 15.32 -8.55
N ARG A 551 -31.38 14.12 -8.54
CA ARG A 551 -31.78 13.39 -7.35
C ARG A 551 -31.31 11.95 -7.41
N SER A 552 -31.02 11.36 -6.26
CA SER A 552 -30.45 10.02 -6.15
C SER A 552 -31.36 8.91 -6.70
N GLU A 553 -32.69 9.09 -6.65
CA GLU A 553 -33.66 8.12 -7.17
C GLU A 553 -33.62 7.98 -8.70
N GLN A 554 -32.97 8.91 -9.39
CA GLN A 554 -32.81 8.88 -10.85
C GLN A 554 -31.63 8.02 -11.31
N ILE A 555 -30.82 7.48 -10.38
CA ILE A 555 -29.70 6.60 -10.71
C ILE A 555 -30.26 5.23 -11.14
N PRO A 556 -30.06 4.80 -12.40
CA PRO A 556 -30.74 3.63 -12.95
C PRO A 556 -30.12 2.30 -12.50
N PHE A 557 -28.84 2.32 -12.08
CA PHE A 557 -28.09 1.10 -11.77
C PHE A 557 -27.34 1.23 -10.45
N LYS A 558 -27.47 0.20 -9.61
CA LYS A 558 -26.65 0.04 -8.40
C LYS A 558 -25.33 -0.65 -8.75
N GLY A 559 -24.20 0.00 -8.49
CA GLY A 559 -22.89 -0.50 -8.89
C GLY A 559 -21.90 0.62 -9.28
N ILE A 560 -21.11 0.40 -10.32
CA ILE A 560 -20.12 1.39 -10.81
C ILE A 560 -20.66 2.02 -12.08
N LEU A 561 -20.69 3.35 -12.17
CA LEU A 561 -21.23 4.09 -13.31
C LEU A 561 -20.16 4.98 -13.94
N LYS A 562 -20.25 5.20 -15.25
CA LYS A 562 -19.48 6.19 -15.98
C LYS A 562 -20.41 7.29 -16.49
N VAL A 563 -20.20 8.50 -15.98
CA VAL A 563 -21.12 9.64 -16.15
C VAL A 563 -20.34 10.93 -16.40
N PHE A 564 -20.97 11.91 -17.04
CA PHE A 564 -20.50 13.30 -17.02
C PHE A 564 -21.12 14.03 -15.84
N LEU A 565 -20.27 14.49 -14.92
CA LEU A 565 -20.66 15.14 -13.67
C LEU A 565 -20.42 16.64 -13.74
N LEU A 566 -21.41 17.38 -13.23
CA LEU A 566 -21.34 18.82 -13.04
C LEU A 566 -21.53 19.13 -11.53
N PRO A 567 -20.48 19.59 -10.83
CA PRO A 567 -20.60 20.03 -9.45
C PRO A 567 -21.44 21.31 -9.32
N PRO A 568 -22.03 21.60 -8.15
CA PRO A 568 -22.61 22.90 -7.85
C PRO A 568 -21.53 24.00 -7.83
N PRO A 569 -21.89 25.27 -8.13
CA PRO A 569 -20.93 26.38 -8.19
C PRO A 569 -20.31 26.74 -6.83
N GLN A 570 -21.01 26.44 -5.73
CA GLN A 570 -20.58 26.70 -4.37
C GLN A 570 -20.90 25.48 -3.50
N LEU A 571 -19.88 24.94 -2.82
CA LEU A 571 -20.02 23.83 -1.88
C LEU A 571 -18.81 23.76 -0.96
N ASP A 572 -19.02 23.79 0.36
CA ASP A 572 -17.93 23.79 1.35
C ASP A 572 -17.19 22.45 1.41
N VAL A 573 -17.92 21.36 1.16
CA VAL A 573 -17.39 19.99 1.26
C VAL A 573 -17.76 19.22 -0.02
N PRO A 574 -16.94 19.28 -1.08
CA PRO A 574 -17.16 18.54 -2.32
C PRO A 574 -17.19 17.03 -2.08
N VAL A 575 -17.83 16.26 -2.96
CA VAL A 575 -18.10 14.82 -2.73
C VAL A 575 -17.20 13.95 -3.58
N ILE A 576 -17.20 14.17 -4.89
CA ILE A 576 -16.62 13.24 -5.86
C ILE A 576 -15.10 13.36 -5.90
N PRO A 577 -14.35 12.29 -5.56
CA PRO A 577 -12.91 12.26 -5.77
C PRO A 577 -12.57 12.12 -7.26
N VAL A 578 -11.49 12.74 -7.69
CA VAL A 578 -10.93 12.58 -9.04
C VAL A 578 -9.41 12.70 -9.00
N LYS A 579 -8.74 12.06 -9.96
CA LYS A 579 -7.31 12.27 -10.22
C LYS A 579 -7.12 13.14 -11.44
N PHE A 580 -6.53 14.32 -11.24
CA PHE A 580 -6.02 15.17 -12.32
C PHE A 580 -4.52 15.37 -12.10
N ASP A 581 -3.72 15.13 -13.13
CA ASP A 581 -2.25 15.19 -13.07
C ASP A 581 -1.67 14.37 -11.90
N GLU A 582 -2.16 13.13 -11.73
CA GLU A 582 -1.83 12.22 -10.62
C GLU A 582 -2.22 12.69 -9.20
N ARG A 583 -2.79 13.89 -9.04
CA ARG A 583 -3.24 14.43 -7.75
C ARG A 583 -4.65 13.97 -7.44
N LEU A 584 -4.86 13.40 -6.24
CA LEU A 584 -6.21 13.14 -5.71
C LEU A 584 -6.84 14.44 -5.21
N LEU A 585 -7.88 14.89 -5.90
CA LEU A 585 -8.61 16.13 -5.67
C LEU A 585 -10.09 15.86 -5.39
N PHE A 586 -10.75 16.87 -4.81
CA PHE A 586 -12.22 16.95 -4.69
C PHE A 586 -12.68 18.33 -5.22
N PRO A 587 -12.60 18.57 -6.54
CA PRO A 587 -12.79 19.91 -7.11
C PRO A 587 -14.26 20.20 -7.45
N LEU A 588 -14.55 21.47 -7.68
CA LEU A 588 -15.81 21.96 -8.27
C LEU A 588 -15.65 22.37 -9.75
N CYS A 589 -14.41 22.42 -10.25
CA CYS A 589 -14.09 22.71 -11.65
C CYS A 589 -12.85 21.95 -12.13
N ARG A 590 -12.98 21.20 -13.24
CA ARG A 590 -11.86 20.55 -13.92
C ARG A 590 -10.82 21.56 -14.41
N LYS A 591 -11.22 22.58 -15.19
CA LYS A 591 -10.27 23.54 -15.76
C LYS A 591 -9.45 24.28 -14.71
N CYS A 592 -10.06 24.72 -13.60
CA CYS A 592 -9.32 25.33 -12.49
C CYS A 592 -8.30 24.38 -11.87
N SER A 593 -8.66 23.10 -11.70
CA SER A 593 -7.75 22.11 -11.14
C SER A 593 -6.50 21.90 -11.99
N LEU A 594 -6.64 21.94 -13.32
CA LEU A 594 -5.55 21.81 -14.29
C LEU A 594 -4.75 23.12 -14.44
N ALA A 595 -5.38 24.28 -14.26
CA ALA A 595 -4.71 25.58 -14.34
C ALA A 595 -3.78 25.84 -13.15
N TYR A 596 -4.08 25.27 -11.98
CA TYR A 596 -3.29 25.44 -10.75
C TYR A 596 -2.72 24.10 -10.25
N PRO A 597 -1.74 23.50 -10.96
CA PRO A 597 -1.19 22.21 -10.61
C PRO A 597 -0.49 22.18 -9.24
N ASN A 598 0.08 23.33 -8.84
CA ASN A 598 0.79 23.51 -7.57
C ASN A 598 -0.04 24.27 -6.51
N GLY A 599 -1.34 24.45 -6.75
CA GLY A 599 -2.16 25.43 -6.04
C GLY A 599 -1.80 26.86 -6.42
N ALA A 600 -2.38 27.82 -5.69
CA ALA A 600 -2.03 29.24 -5.79
C ALA A 600 -2.45 29.97 -4.51
N ASN A 601 -1.94 31.20 -4.36
CA ASN A 601 -2.35 32.13 -3.32
C ASN A 601 -3.10 33.30 -3.96
N ILE A 602 -4.44 33.28 -3.89
CA ILE A 602 -5.31 34.24 -4.55
C ILE A 602 -6.39 34.64 -3.53
N LYS A 603 -6.23 35.82 -2.93
CA LYS A 603 -7.10 36.37 -1.88
C LYS A 603 -8.58 36.30 -2.25
N ASP A 604 -8.93 36.78 -3.44
CA ASP A 604 -10.31 36.87 -3.93
C ASP A 604 -10.57 35.91 -5.09
N TYR A 605 -10.14 34.65 -4.94
CA TYR A 605 -10.32 33.62 -5.96
C TYR A 605 -11.79 33.38 -6.32
N ARG A 606 -12.10 33.45 -7.62
CA ARG A 606 -13.39 33.04 -8.18
C ARG A 606 -13.20 32.30 -9.50
N CYS A 607 -13.98 31.24 -9.69
CA CYS A 607 -13.96 30.46 -10.91
C CYS A 607 -14.63 31.19 -12.09
N PRO A 608 -13.92 31.46 -13.20
CA PRO A 608 -14.50 32.14 -14.36
C PRO A 608 -15.21 31.19 -15.34
N HIS A 609 -15.13 29.87 -15.12
CA HIS A 609 -15.53 28.86 -16.10
C HIS A 609 -17.04 28.62 -16.15
N ASN A 610 -17.51 28.20 -17.34
CA ASN A 610 -18.89 27.75 -17.55
C ASN A 610 -19.10 26.28 -17.13
N ASP A 611 -20.33 25.79 -17.17
CA ASP A 611 -20.68 24.46 -16.66
C ASP A 611 -19.99 23.30 -17.42
N GLU A 612 -19.88 23.38 -18.75
CA GLU A 612 -19.20 22.35 -19.54
C GLU A 612 -17.71 22.28 -19.21
N GLU A 613 -17.08 23.44 -18.98
CA GLU A 613 -15.67 23.55 -18.59
C GLU A 613 -15.41 23.10 -17.14
N ARG A 614 -16.41 23.24 -16.28
CA ARG A 614 -16.36 22.82 -14.88
C ARG A 614 -16.51 21.31 -14.74
N GLY A 615 -17.40 20.69 -15.53
CA GLY A 615 -17.69 19.27 -15.48
C GLY A 615 -16.60 18.36 -16.06
N TRP A 616 -16.74 17.06 -15.82
CA TRP A 616 -15.85 16.02 -16.35
C TRP A 616 -16.54 14.67 -16.43
N VAL A 617 -15.98 13.76 -17.24
CA VAL A 617 -16.37 12.35 -17.21
C VAL A 617 -15.69 11.65 -16.04
N SER A 618 -16.48 10.98 -15.22
CA SER A 618 -16.02 10.25 -14.05
C SER A 618 -16.58 8.84 -14.04
N THR A 619 -15.73 7.89 -13.68
CA THR A 619 -16.16 6.57 -13.17
C THR A 619 -16.42 6.74 -11.68
N VAL A 620 -17.59 6.37 -11.19
CA VAL A 620 -18.01 6.58 -9.79
C VAL A 620 -18.78 5.39 -9.24
N THR A 621 -18.71 5.20 -7.91
CA THR A 621 -19.60 4.26 -7.22
C THR A 621 -20.99 4.87 -7.07
N SER A 622 -22.04 4.05 -7.12
CA SER A 622 -23.41 4.54 -6.96
C SER A 622 -23.61 5.25 -5.61
N ILE A 623 -23.00 4.76 -4.53
CA ILE A 623 -23.10 5.39 -3.19
C ILE A 623 -22.49 6.79 -3.11
N GLU A 624 -21.39 7.05 -3.82
CA GLU A 624 -20.81 8.40 -3.88
C GLU A 624 -21.61 9.31 -4.81
N LEU A 625 -22.18 8.75 -5.87
CA LEU A 625 -23.05 9.48 -6.78
C LEU A 625 -24.36 9.91 -6.10
N GLU A 626 -24.98 9.02 -5.32
CA GLU A 626 -26.17 9.31 -4.50
C GLU A 626 -25.90 10.51 -3.58
N GLU A 627 -24.82 10.48 -2.82
CA GLU A 627 -24.43 11.57 -1.92
C GLU A 627 -24.11 12.86 -2.68
N ALA A 628 -23.49 12.77 -3.85
CA ALA A 628 -23.19 13.95 -4.68
C ALA A 628 -24.48 14.63 -5.18
N LEU A 629 -25.45 13.86 -5.68
CA LEU A 629 -26.73 14.42 -6.14
C LEU A 629 -27.49 15.09 -4.98
N ASN A 630 -27.45 14.50 -3.78
CA ASN A 630 -28.08 15.07 -2.58
C ASN A 630 -27.53 16.44 -2.17
N VAL A 631 -26.30 16.79 -2.58
CA VAL A 631 -25.68 18.10 -2.32
C VAL A 631 -25.55 18.99 -3.56
N GLY A 632 -26.37 18.72 -4.59
CA GLY A 632 -26.56 19.62 -5.73
C GLY A 632 -25.67 19.36 -6.94
N TYR A 633 -24.98 18.21 -7.02
CA TYR A 633 -24.35 17.78 -8.27
C TYR A 633 -25.42 17.43 -9.31
N LYS A 634 -25.04 17.48 -10.58
CA LYS A 634 -25.90 17.09 -11.70
C LYS A 634 -25.17 16.11 -12.61
N VAL A 635 -25.89 15.11 -13.12
CA VAL A 635 -25.41 14.27 -14.21
C VAL A 635 -26.10 14.70 -15.49
N THR A 636 -25.31 15.09 -16.50
CA THR A 636 -25.84 15.53 -17.80
C THR A 636 -25.65 14.48 -18.90
N ARG A 637 -24.76 13.51 -18.69
CA ARG A 637 -24.54 12.40 -19.61
C ARG A 637 -24.27 11.09 -18.87
N PHE A 638 -24.83 9.98 -19.34
CA PHE A 638 -24.64 8.64 -18.80
C PHE A 638 -24.15 7.70 -19.90
N TYR A 639 -23.04 7.02 -19.67
CA TYR A 639 -22.37 6.23 -20.71
C TYR A 639 -22.47 4.72 -20.47
N ARG A 640 -22.13 4.27 -19.26
CA ARG A 640 -21.99 2.84 -18.94
C ARG A 640 -22.23 2.55 -17.48
N ALA A 641 -22.65 1.32 -17.16
CA ALA A 641 -22.70 0.82 -15.80
C ALA A 641 -22.24 -0.63 -15.68
N LEU A 642 -21.54 -0.93 -14.59
CA LEU A 642 -21.38 -2.27 -14.05
C LEU A 642 -22.42 -2.45 -12.95
N HIS A 643 -23.55 -3.05 -13.31
CA HIS A 643 -24.67 -3.26 -12.39
C HIS A 643 -24.51 -4.59 -11.64
N TYR A 644 -24.58 -4.55 -10.31
CA TYR A 644 -24.58 -5.75 -9.48
C TYR A 644 -26.01 -6.05 -9.02
N GLU A 645 -26.51 -7.23 -9.39
CA GLU A 645 -27.86 -7.69 -9.00
C GLU A 645 -27.88 -8.21 -7.55
N LYS A 646 -26.76 -8.75 -7.07
CA LYS A 646 -26.65 -9.37 -5.75
C LYS A 646 -25.77 -8.54 -4.82
N TRP A 647 -26.24 -8.40 -3.58
CA TRP A 647 -25.60 -7.63 -2.52
C TRP A 647 -25.65 -8.41 -1.21
N ASP A 648 -24.62 -8.25 -0.38
CA ASP A 648 -24.52 -8.91 0.92
C ASP A 648 -24.11 -7.91 2.01
N GLU A 649 -24.99 -7.70 2.99
CA GLU A 649 -24.78 -6.86 4.17
C GLU A 649 -24.04 -7.59 5.31
N ASN A 650 -23.93 -8.91 5.24
CA ASN A 650 -23.33 -9.74 6.27
C ASN A 650 -21.94 -10.27 5.89
N LEU A 651 -21.44 -9.97 4.68
CA LEU A 651 -20.19 -10.47 4.11
C LEU A 651 -18.99 -10.41 5.06
N PHE A 652 -18.80 -9.25 5.74
CA PHE A 652 -17.72 -9.05 6.71
C PHE A 652 -18.21 -8.93 8.15
N LYS A 653 -19.52 -8.94 8.39
CA LYS A 653 -20.11 -8.70 9.72
C LYS A 653 -19.58 -9.71 10.75
N ASN A 654 -19.60 -11.00 10.41
CA ASN A 654 -19.12 -12.06 11.31
C ASN A 654 -17.60 -11.99 11.52
N TYR A 655 -16.82 -11.68 10.48
CA TYR A 655 -15.37 -11.50 10.59
C TYR A 655 -15.03 -10.33 11.51
N VAL A 656 -15.68 -9.18 11.34
CA VAL A 656 -15.45 -8.01 12.20
C VAL A 656 -15.94 -8.28 13.61
N ALA A 657 -17.10 -8.89 13.79
CA ALA A 657 -17.64 -9.21 15.11
C ALA A 657 -16.70 -10.13 15.90
N GLU A 658 -16.17 -11.17 15.24
CA GLU A 658 -15.17 -12.07 15.83
C GLU A 658 -13.95 -11.31 16.36
N PHE A 659 -13.28 -10.52 15.51
CA PHE A 659 -12.05 -9.86 15.92
C PHE A 659 -12.28 -8.64 16.80
N MET A 660 -13.43 -7.95 16.69
CA MET A 660 -13.79 -6.90 17.64
C MET A 660 -14.11 -7.46 19.02
N ALA A 661 -14.83 -8.59 19.12
CA ALA A 661 -15.03 -9.27 20.40
C ALA A 661 -13.69 -9.60 21.06
N MET A 662 -12.77 -10.23 20.31
CA MET A 662 -11.41 -10.53 20.80
C MET A 662 -10.65 -9.26 21.23
N LYS A 663 -10.74 -8.18 20.47
CA LYS A 663 -10.08 -6.91 20.78
C LYS A 663 -10.63 -6.28 22.06
N ILE A 664 -11.96 -6.28 22.23
CA ILE A 664 -12.64 -5.71 23.40
C ILE A 664 -12.34 -6.56 24.64
N HIS A 665 -12.50 -7.89 24.57
CA HIS A 665 -12.11 -8.82 25.65
C HIS A 665 -10.68 -8.56 26.12
N ALA A 666 -9.76 -8.49 25.18
CA ALA A 666 -8.34 -8.25 25.44
C ALA A 666 -8.02 -6.83 25.94
N SER A 667 -8.95 -5.88 25.84
CA SER A 667 -8.79 -4.49 26.29
C SER A 667 -9.42 -4.23 27.66
N GLY A 668 -10.42 -5.02 28.05
CA GLY A 668 -11.31 -4.71 29.17
C GLY A 668 -12.36 -3.65 28.80
N PHE A 669 -13.16 -3.25 29.80
CA PHE A 669 -14.16 -2.21 29.64
C PHE A 669 -13.51 -0.84 29.40
N PRO A 670 -14.10 0.01 28.52
CA PRO A 670 -13.67 1.39 28.34
C PRO A 670 -13.70 2.21 29.64
N GLU A 671 -12.84 3.22 29.73
CA GLU A 671 -12.84 4.18 30.84
C GLU A 671 -14.21 4.86 30.95
N GLY A 672 -14.74 4.98 32.17
CA GLY A 672 -16.09 5.50 32.45
C GLY A 672 -17.22 4.48 32.38
N ILE A 673 -16.94 3.23 31.98
CA ILE A 673 -17.91 2.12 32.04
C ILE A 673 -17.56 1.24 33.24
N GLU A 674 -18.05 1.65 34.40
CA GLU A 674 -17.80 0.98 35.68
C GLU A 674 -19.11 0.52 36.32
N GLY A 675 -19.07 -0.67 36.91
CA GLY A 675 -20.20 -1.22 37.67
C GLY A 675 -21.12 -2.07 36.79
N LYS A 676 -21.71 -3.09 37.44
CA LYS A 676 -22.44 -4.17 36.75
C LYS A 676 -23.48 -3.68 35.74
N VAL A 677 -24.24 -2.64 36.09
CA VAL A 677 -25.31 -2.07 35.25
C VAL A 677 -24.77 -1.45 33.97
N ASN A 678 -23.75 -0.60 34.07
CA ASN A 678 -23.15 0.07 32.90
C ASN A 678 -22.42 -0.93 32.00
N GLU A 679 -21.76 -1.92 32.61
CA GLU A 679 -21.12 -3.01 31.90
C GLU A 679 -22.13 -3.90 31.15
N ASP A 680 -23.27 -4.24 31.78
CA ASP A 680 -24.35 -5.01 31.15
C ASP A 680 -24.98 -4.22 30.00
N LEU A 681 -25.19 -2.92 30.18
CA LEU A 681 -25.66 -2.03 29.13
C LEU A 681 -24.69 -2.03 27.95
N PHE A 682 -23.39 -1.85 28.19
CA PHE A 682 -22.36 -1.86 27.15
C PHE A 682 -22.32 -3.18 26.38
N ILE A 683 -22.39 -4.32 27.09
CA ILE A 683 -22.43 -5.66 26.47
C ILE A 683 -23.67 -5.82 25.59
N ASN A 684 -24.84 -5.43 26.09
CA ASN A 684 -26.09 -5.51 25.35
C ASN A 684 -26.07 -4.61 24.11
N GLU A 685 -25.59 -3.37 24.24
CA GLU A 685 -25.46 -2.45 23.11
C GLU A 685 -24.50 -2.98 22.03
N CYS A 686 -23.38 -3.62 22.42
CA CYS A 686 -22.46 -4.24 21.47
C CYS A 686 -23.13 -5.37 20.67
N LYS A 687 -23.97 -6.17 21.32
CA LYS A 687 -24.72 -7.26 20.68
C LYS A 687 -25.83 -6.71 19.78
N GLU A 688 -26.64 -5.79 20.27
CA GLU A 688 -27.78 -5.23 19.54
C GLU A 688 -27.34 -4.42 18.32
N LYS A 689 -26.34 -3.53 18.48
CA LYS A 689 -25.91 -2.62 17.40
C LYS A 689 -25.03 -3.31 16.37
N PHE A 690 -24.16 -4.23 16.80
CA PHE A 690 -23.09 -4.76 15.94
C PHE A 690 -23.05 -6.29 15.84
N GLY A 691 -23.90 -7.02 16.57
CA GLY A 691 -23.81 -8.48 16.65
C GLY A 691 -22.54 -8.97 17.34
N ILE A 692 -21.90 -8.14 18.17
CA ILE A 692 -20.66 -8.49 18.87
C ILE A 692 -21.03 -9.15 20.20
N GLU A 693 -20.80 -10.45 20.30
CA GLU A 693 -21.04 -11.20 21.52
C GLU A 693 -19.87 -11.06 22.49
N LEU A 694 -20.14 -10.42 23.63
CA LEU A 694 -19.15 -10.20 24.68
C LEU A 694 -19.45 -11.08 25.90
N GLN A 695 -18.40 -11.62 26.52
CA GLN A 695 -18.49 -12.41 27.75
C GLN A 695 -17.70 -11.66 28.82
N ARG A 696 -18.36 -11.35 29.93
CA ARG A 696 -17.79 -10.55 31.02
C ARG A 696 -16.54 -11.21 31.59
N GLU A 697 -16.54 -12.53 31.69
CA GLU A 697 -15.46 -13.35 32.24
C GLU A 697 -14.19 -13.32 31.37
N LYS A 698 -14.33 -12.94 30.09
CA LYS A 698 -13.23 -12.79 29.14
C LYS A 698 -12.68 -11.36 29.06
N MET A 699 -13.24 -10.40 29.80
CA MET A 699 -12.77 -9.01 29.84
C MET A 699 -11.48 -8.87 30.67
N VAL A 700 -10.45 -9.59 30.25
CA VAL A 700 -9.14 -9.65 30.91
C VAL A 700 -8.10 -9.06 29.96
N PRO A 701 -7.30 -8.06 30.40
CA PRO A 701 -6.27 -7.47 29.57
C PRO A 701 -5.29 -8.52 29.00
N ASP A 702 -5.22 -8.64 27.67
CA ASP A 702 -4.27 -9.49 26.95
C ASP A 702 -3.67 -8.69 25.79
N GLN A 703 -2.46 -8.16 26.00
CA GLN A 703 -1.80 -7.29 25.02
C GLN A 703 -1.58 -8.00 23.67
N ALA A 704 -1.31 -9.31 23.69
CA ALA A 704 -1.09 -10.11 22.49
C ALA A 704 -2.36 -10.27 21.68
N MET A 705 -3.46 -10.63 22.33
CA MET A 705 -4.74 -10.78 21.66
C MET A 705 -5.26 -9.44 21.14
N ARG A 706 -5.06 -8.34 21.87
CA ARG A 706 -5.37 -6.98 21.39
C ARG A 706 -4.54 -6.62 20.15
N TYR A 707 -3.26 -6.98 20.12
CA TYR A 707 -2.39 -6.74 18.97
C TYR A 707 -2.82 -7.55 17.74
N ILE A 708 -3.00 -8.86 17.89
CA ILE A 708 -3.40 -9.77 16.80
C ILE A 708 -4.77 -9.37 16.24
N SER A 709 -5.77 -9.17 17.10
CA SER A 709 -7.12 -8.78 16.66
C SER A 709 -7.13 -7.45 15.90
N LYS A 710 -6.37 -6.45 16.36
CA LYS A 710 -6.21 -5.17 15.64
C LYS A 710 -5.58 -5.37 14.25
N LEU A 711 -4.58 -6.24 14.14
CA LEU A 711 -3.99 -6.59 12.85
C LEU A 711 -5.01 -7.26 11.91
N MET A 712 -5.82 -8.19 12.43
CA MET A 712 -6.85 -8.90 11.66
C MET A 712 -7.93 -7.96 11.13
N LEU A 713 -8.35 -6.97 11.93
CA LEU A 713 -9.36 -5.99 11.53
C LEU A 713 -8.85 -5.05 10.41
N ASN A 714 -7.60 -4.64 10.48
CA ASN A 714 -7.07 -3.59 9.59
C ASN A 714 -6.41 -4.12 8.30
N SER A 715 -6.03 -5.40 8.24
CA SER A 715 -5.18 -5.91 7.15
C SER A 715 -5.92 -6.74 6.09
N LEU A 716 -7.20 -7.06 6.28
CA LEU A 716 -7.97 -7.88 5.34
C LEU A 716 -8.38 -7.12 4.07
N TRP A 717 -9.15 -6.04 4.23
CA TRP A 717 -9.88 -5.42 3.11
C TRP A 717 -8.95 -4.88 2.01
N GLY A 718 -7.76 -4.39 2.37
CA GLY A 718 -6.77 -3.89 1.41
C GLY A 718 -6.08 -5.00 0.61
N ARG A 719 -6.21 -6.27 1.02
CA ARG A 719 -5.64 -7.42 0.29
C ARG A 719 -6.46 -7.77 -0.97
N PHE A 720 -7.70 -7.31 -1.09
CA PHE A 720 -8.51 -7.54 -2.29
C PHE A 720 -8.07 -6.69 -3.49
N SER A 721 -7.38 -5.56 -3.28
CA SER A 721 -6.92 -4.66 -4.35
C SER A 721 -5.45 -4.87 -4.75
N LEU A 722 -4.97 -6.11 -4.73
CA LEU A 722 -3.61 -6.44 -5.17
C LEU A 722 -3.36 -5.93 -6.60
N ARG A 723 -2.14 -5.44 -6.83
CA ARG A 723 -1.68 -5.08 -8.17
C ARG A 723 -1.14 -6.33 -8.84
N ASN A 724 -1.73 -6.71 -9.96
CA ASN A 724 -1.37 -7.92 -10.68
C ASN A 724 -0.18 -7.73 -11.66
N GLY A 725 0.07 -6.49 -12.12
CA GLY A 725 1.17 -6.15 -13.05
C GLY A 725 2.46 -5.62 -12.41
N LEU A 726 2.82 -6.08 -11.20
CA LEU A 726 4.06 -5.62 -10.54
C LEU A 726 5.31 -6.24 -11.19
N SER A 727 6.42 -5.50 -11.14
CA SER A 727 7.76 -6.03 -11.51
C SER A 727 8.09 -7.27 -10.69
N LYS A 728 8.66 -8.26 -11.35
CA LYS A 728 9.17 -9.50 -10.80
C LYS A 728 10.68 -9.55 -10.97
N SER A 729 11.33 -10.40 -10.19
CA SER A 729 12.75 -10.66 -10.31
C SER A 729 13.01 -12.14 -10.36
N VAL A 730 13.94 -12.53 -11.23
CA VAL A 730 14.44 -13.89 -11.36
C VAL A 730 15.96 -13.81 -11.38
N ILE A 731 16.60 -14.85 -10.85
CA ILE A 731 18.05 -15.01 -10.89
C ILE A 731 18.31 -16.15 -11.84
N ILE A 732 19.23 -15.94 -12.77
CA ILE A 732 19.50 -16.85 -13.88
C ILE A 732 20.99 -17.17 -13.87
N ASP A 733 21.32 -18.45 -14.02
CA ASP A 733 22.69 -18.97 -14.13
C ASP A 733 22.97 -19.62 -15.50
N SER A 734 22.03 -19.53 -16.44
CA SER A 734 22.13 -20.14 -17.77
C SER A 734 21.82 -19.16 -18.90
N PRO A 735 22.69 -19.04 -19.92
CA PRO A 735 22.40 -18.28 -21.13
C PRO A 735 21.15 -18.73 -21.87
N ASN A 736 20.76 -20.01 -21.76
CA ASN A 736 19.56 -20.53 -22.40
C ASN A 736 18.29 -19.99 -21.74
N GLU A 737 18.23 -20.00 -20.41
CA GLU A 737 17.10 -19.41 -19.66
C GLU A 737 17.01 -17.90 -19.93
N LEU A 738 18.15 -17.19 -19.98
CA LEU A 738 18.16 -15.78 -20.34
C LEU A 738 17.54 -15.52 -21.72
N ARG A 739 17.86 -16.35 -22.73
CA ARG A 739 17.23 -16.29 -24.06
C ARG A 739 15.74 -16.59 -24.04
N GLU A 740 15.26 -17.46 -23.16
CA GLU A 740 13.82 -17.71 -23.01
C GLU A 740 13.08 -16.45 -22.51
N PHE A 741 13.67 -15.71 -21.57
CA PHE A 741 13.11 -14.44 -21.11
C PHE A 741 13.17 -13.35 -22.18
N ASP A 742 14.29 -13.24 -22.90
CA ASP A 742 14.48 -12.25 -23.96
C ASP A 742 13.49 -12.45 -25.13
N ASN A 743 13.25 -13.71 -25.51
CA ASN A 743 12.29 -14.06 -26.56
C ASN A 743 10.82 -14.05 -26.10
N ASN A 744 10.54 -13.87 -24.80
CA ASN A 744 9.19 -13.93 -24.28
C ASN A 744 8.42 -12.61 -24.53
N LYS A 745 7.58 -12.62 -25.55
CA LYS A 745 6.73 -11.48 -25.93
C LYS A 745 5.68 -11.09 -24.88
N SER A 746 5.41 -11.93 -23.87
CA SER A 746 4.43 -11.63 -22.81
C SER A 746 4.99 -10.72 -21.71
N ILE A 747 6.29 -10.43 -21.73
CA ILE A 747 6.98 -9.63 -20.70
C ILE A 747 7.78 -8.48 -21.31
N GLU A 748 8.20 -7.59 -20.42
CA GLU A 748 9.05 -6.43 -20.67
C GLU A 748 10.23 -6.50 -19.69
N ILE A 749 11.45 -6.69 -20.20
CA ILE A 749 12.67 -6.68 -19.38
C ILE A 749 12.99 -5.23 -18.99
N GLN A 750 13.14 -4.98 -17.69
CA GLN A 750 13.44 -3.67 -17.13
C GLN A 750 14.92 -3.50 -16.81
N SER A 751 15.58 -4.54 -16.30
CA SER A 751 17.02 -4.55 -16.04
C SER A 751 17.58 -5.96 -16.07
N ALA A 752 18.85 -6.09 -16.45
CA ALA A 752 19.66 -7.28 -16.30
C ALA A 752 20.94 -6.87 -15.54
N ASP A 753 21.04 -7.28 -14.29
CA ASP A 753 22.13 -6.90 -13.40
C ASP A 753 23.05 -8.11 -13.18
N GLU A 754 24.28 -8.03 -13.67
CA GLU A 754 25.31 -9.04 -13.40
C GLU A 754 25.64 -9.05 -11.90
N LEU A 755 25.50 -10.22 -11.26
CA LEU A 755 25.85 -10.45 -9.85
C LEU A 755 27.24 -11.09 -9.75
N THR A 756 27.53 -12.03 -10.64
CA THR A 756 28.82 -12.67 -10.90
C THR A 756 28.91 -12.94 -12.41
N ASP A 757 30.09 -13.34 -12.91
CA ASP A 757 30.32 -13.67 -14.32
C ASP A 757 29.30 -14.70 -14.88
N ASP A 758 28.78 -15.59 -14.02
CA ASP A 758 27.82 -16.64 -14.38
C ASP A 758 26.38 -16.38 -13.92
N ILE A 759 26.10 -15.36 -13.08
CA ILE A 759 24.79 -15.16 -12.45
C ILE A 759 24.25 -13.77 -12.74
N VAL A 760 23.04 -13.72 -13.30
CA VAL A 760 22.34 -12.48 -13.66
C VAL A 760 21.04 -12.34 -12.86
N LEU A 761 20.82 -11.18 -12.27
CA LEU A 761 19.54 -10.76 -11.70
C LEU A 761 18.72 -10.03 -12.78
N LEU A 762 17.69 -10.69 -13.30
CA LEU A 762 16.77 -10.11 -14.27
C LEU A 762 15.55 -9.51 -13.56
N THR A 763 15.20 -8.28 -13.90
CA THR A 763 13.94 -7.63 -13.49
C THR A 763 13.05 -7.48 -14.70
N TYR A 764 11.81 -7.97 -14.61
CA TYR A 764 10.85 -7.88 -15.71
C TYR A 764 9.44 -7.58 -15.21
N LYS A 765 8.58 -7.10 -16.10
CA LYS A 765 7.16 -6.82 -15.86
C LYS A 765 6.32 -7.58 -16.92
N PRO A 766 5.17 -8.17 -16.57
CA PRO A 766 4.24 -8.65 -17.58
C PRO A 766 3.70 -7.46 -18.39
N ARG A 767 3.63 -7.59 -19.72
CA ARG A 767 2.95 -6.58 -20.54
C ARG A 767 1.45 -6.58 -20.22
N GLU A 768 0.79 -5.44 -20.42
CA GLU A 768 -0.59 -5.22 -19.96
C GLU A 768 -1.57 -6.25 -20.53
N GLU A 769 -1.33 -6.73 -21.76
CA GLU A 769 -2.15 -7.71 -22.44
C GLU A 769 -2.06 -9.11 -21.81
N PHE A 770 -1.00 -9.39 -21.05
CA PHE A 770 -0.69 -10.70 -20.48
C PHE A 770 -0.70 -10.70 -18.94
N ILE A 771 -1.22 -9.64 -18.31
CA ILE A 771 -1.43 -9.63 -16.85
C ILE A 771 -2.44 -10.71 -16.48
N ILE A 772 -2.09 -11.51 -15.47
CA ILE A 772 -2.96 -12.56 -14.91
C ILE A 772 -3.38 -12.13 -13.51
N GLU A 773 -4.66 -12.28 -13.19
CA GLU A 773 -5.22 -11.93 -11.89
C GLU A 773 -4.74 -12.87 -10.79
N HIS A 774 -4.47 -12.31 -9.60
CA HIS A 774 -4.28 -13.10 -8.39
C HIS A 774 -5.59 -13.80 -7.98
N ASP A 775 -5.48 -15.00 -7.40
CA ASP A 775 -6.60 -15.86 -6.96
C ASP A 775 -7.51 -15.27 -5.86
N THR A 776 -7.20 -14.07 -5.39
CA THR A 776 -7.97 -13.31 -4.39
C THR A 776 -8.20 -11.86 -4.80
N SER A 777 -7.94 -11.50 -6.07
CA SER A 777 -8.08 -10.12 -6.52
C SER A 777 -9.55 -9.77 -6.75
N ASN A 778 -10.05 -8.82 -5.99
CA ASN A 778 -11.37 -8.22 -6.15
C ASN A 778 -11.30 -6.76 -5.71
N ILE A 779 -10.81 -5.90 -6.59
CA ILE A 779 -10.66 -4.47 -6.32
C ILE A 779 -11.97 -3.80 -5.89
N VAL A 780 -13.13 -4.34 -6.32
CA VAL A 780 -14.45 -3.77 -6.02
C VAL A 780 -14.71 -3.76 -4.51
N ILE A 781 -14.29 -4.79 -3.78
CA ILE A 781 -14.40 -4.82 -2.31
C ILE A 781 -13.62 -3.66 -1.67
N SER A 782 -12.36 -3.46 -2.06
CA SER A 782 -11.53 -2.39 -1.49
C SER A 782 -12.04 -1.01 -1.92
N LEU A 783 -12.45 -0.86 -3.18
CA LEU A 783 -13.11 0.33 -3.71
C LEU A 783 -14.31 0.71 -2.85
N TRP A 784 -15.27 -0.21 -2.71
CA TRP A 784 -16.52 0.03 -2.00
C TRP A 784 -16.27 0.38 -0.53
N THR A 785 -15.34 -0.34 0.11
CA THR A 785 -14.87 -0.05 1.47
C THR A 785 -14.39 1.40 1.60
N THR A 786 -13.54 1.86 0.68
CA THR A 786 -13.02 3.24 0.74
C THR A 786 -14.06 4.29 0.40
N SER A 787 -14.96 4.04 -0.55
CA SER A 787 -16.07 4.96 -0.89
C SER A 787 -17.01 5.15 0.31
N ALA A 788 -17.43 4.06 0.95
CA ALA A 788 -18.27 4.13 2.15
C ALA A 788 -17.55 4.84 3.32
N ALA A 789 -16.26 4.58 3.53
CA ALA A 789 -15.47 5.24 4.56
C ALA A 789 -15.34 6.75 4.30
N ARG A 790 -15.12 7.17 3.04
CA ARG A 790 -15.10 8.58 2.64
C ARG A 790 -16.44 9.27 2.91
N ILE A 791 -17.56 8.60 2.61
CA ILE A 791 -18.90 9.15 2.88
C ILE A 791 -19.13 9.37 4.37
N ARG A 792 -18.62 8.50 5.26
CA ARG A 792 -18.74 8.72 6.72
C ARG A 792 -18.00 9.97 7.18
N LEU A 793 -16.76 10.16 6.73
CA LEU A 793 -16.01 11.40 7.03
C LEU A 793 -16.68 12.62 6.40
N LEU A 794 -17.13 12.51 5.15
CA LEU A 794 -17.86 13.57 4.44
C LEU A 794 -19.08 14.04 5.23
N LYS A 795 -19.90 13.12 5.75
CA LYS A 795 -21.09 13.44 6.55
C LYS A 795 -20.72 14.16 7.85
N ALA A 796 -19.62 13.77 8.51
CA ALA A 796 -19.13 14.49 9.69
C ALA A 796 -18.67 15.92 9.31
N MET A 797 -17.95 16.07 8.20
CA MET A 797 -17.51 17.38 7.70
C MET A 797 -18.68 18.28 7.30
N GLN A 798 -19.68 17.77 6.60
CA GLN A 798 -20.89 18.50 6.20
C GLN A 798 -21.68 18.96 7.43
N LYS A 799 -21.81 18.11 8.47
CA LYS A 799 -22.45 18.49 9.73
C LYS A 799 -21.77 19.68 10.40
N VAL A 800 -20.43 19.73 10.39
CA VAL A 800 -19.67 20.86 10.93
C VAL A 800 -19.82 22.10 10.03
N ALA A 801 -19.65 21.94 8.72
CA ALA A 801 -19.76 23.05 7.76
C ALA A 801 -21.17 23.68 7.73
N GLY A 802 -22.21 22.92 8.04
CA GLY A 802 -23.58 23.41 8.13
C GLY A 802 -23.92 24.18 9.42
N LYS A 803 -22.97 24.33 10.36
CA LYS A 803 -23.15 25.14 11.57
C LYS A 803 -22.53 26.51 11.39
N LEU A 804 -23.22 27.53 11.90
CA LEU A 804 -22.75 28.91 11.86
C LEU A 804 -21.44 29.02 12.65
N ASP A 805 -20.48 29.75 12.08
CA ASP A 805 -19.19 30.06 12.70
C ASP A 805 -18.35 28.82 13.09
N CYS A 806 -18.53 27.71 12.38
CA CYS A 806 -17.68 26.53 12.50
C CYS A 806 -16.71 26.44 11.31
N ASN A 807 -15.43 26.21 11.58
CA ASN A 807 -14.41 26.13 10.53
C ASN A 807 -13.77 24.75 10.47
N LEU A 808 -13.81 24.11 9.31
CA LEU A 808 -13.03 22.90 9.05
C LEU A 808 -11.55 23.29 8.90
N LEU A 809 -10.68 22.70 9.72
CA LEU A 809 -9.25 23.04 9.75
C LEU A 809 -8.41 22.01 8.97
N TYR A 810 -8.68 20.72 9.20
CA TYR A 810 -7.89 19.63 8.62
C TYR A 810 -8.70 18.32 8.58
N GLY A 811 -8.43 17.47 7.60
CA GLY A 811 -8.93 16.09 7.60
C GLY A 811 -7.81 15.10 7.26
N ASP A 812 -7.84 13.91 7.84
CA ASP A 812 -7.00 12.78 7.43
C ASP A 812 -7.69 11.44 7.63
N THR A 813 -8.27 10.93 6.55
CA THR A 813 -8.87 9.59 6.39
C THR A 813 -10.02 9.27 7.35
N ASP A 814 -9.73 9.15 8.64
CA ASP A 814 -10.59 8.81 9.76
C ASP A 814 -10.68 9.90 10.84
N SER A 815 -9.94 10.98 10.67
CA SER A 815 -9.95 12.12 11.59
C SER A 815 -10.44 13.42 10.95
N ILE A 816 -11.05 14.25 11.79
CA ILE A 816 -11.49 15.61 11.48
C ILE A 816 -11.01 16.56 12.57
N LEU A 817 -10.40 17.65 12.14
CA LEU A 817 -10.02 18.78 12.98
C LEU A 817 -10.82 20.00 12.56
N PHE A 818 -11.52 20.62 13.50
CA PHE A 818 -12.35 21.78 13.23
C PHE A 818 -12.42 22.71 14.44
N SER A 819 -12.83 23.95 14.23
CA SER A 819 -13.13 24.90 15.29
C SER A 819 -14.62 25.19 15.39
N HIS A 820 -15.08 25.52 16.59
CA HIS A 820 -16.45 25.97 16.88
C HIS A 820 -16.43 27.04 17.99
N PRO A 821 -17.46 27.90 18.09
CA PRO A 821 -17.52 28.95 19.11
C PRO A 821 -17.46 28.38 20.54
N LYS A 822 -16.84 29.12 21.47
CA LYS A 822 -16.64 28.66 22.87
C LYS A 822 -17.95 28.40 23.63
N ASP A 823 -18.99 29.17 23.30
CA ASP A 823 -20.34 29.12 23.83
C ASP A 823 -21.23 28.06 23.13
N MET A 824 -20.78 27.49 22.02
CA MET A 824 -21.46 26.41 21.32
C MET A 824 -20.99 25.04 21.82
N GLU A 825 -21.93 24.10 21.99
CA GLU A 825 -21.60 22.70 22.16
C GLU A 825 -20.94 22.11 20.90
N CYS A 826 -20.08 21.10 21.09
CA CYS A 826 -19.40 20.44 19.99
C CYS A 826 -20.44 19.89 18.96
N PRO A 827 -20.39 20.31 17.68
CA PRO A 827 -21.34 19.88 16.64
C PRO A 827 -21.42 18.38 16.39
N LEU A 828 -20.40 17.64 16.80
CA LEU A 828 -20.29 16.20 16.61
C LEU A 828 -20.33 15.47 17.95
N GLN A 829 -21.16 14.43 18.01
CA GLN A 829 -21.29 13.55 19.17
C GLN A 829 -20.13 12.56 19.23
N THR A 830 -19.67 12.28 20.45
CA THR A 830 -18.63 11.28 20.72
C THR A 830 -19.18 10.09 21.46
N GLY A 831 -18.58 8.91 21.29
CA GLY A 831 -19.02 7.70 21.97
C GLY A 831 -17.95 6.60 22.03
N PRO A 832 -18.17 5.57 22.87
CA PRO A 832 -17.20 4.50 23.09
C PRO A 832 -17.30 3.37 22.07
N HIS A 833 -18.34 3.36 21.22
CA HIS A 833 -18.66 2.22 20.38
C HIS A 833 -17.90 2.20 19.05
N LEU A 834 -17.97 1.06 18.36
CA LEU A 834 -17.36 0.85 17.06
C LEU A 834 -17.93 1.85 16.03
N GLY A 835 -17.06 2.67 15.45
CA GLY A 835 -17.44 3.67 14.46
C GLY A 835 -17.99 4.98 15.02
N ASP A 836 -17.99 5.16 16.35
CA ASP A 836 -18.20 6.47 16.98
C ASP A 836 -16.96 7.37 16.80
N LEU A 837 -17.16 8.68 16.96
CA LEU A 837 -16.06 9.64 17.07
C LEU A 837 -15.54 9.67 18.52
N ALA A 838 -14.23 9.74 18.68
CA ALA A 838 -13.55 9.90 19.96
C ALA A 838 -12.57 11.08 19.91
N ARG A 839 -12.34 11.74 21.05
CA ARG A 839 -11.37 12.84 21.16
C ARG A 839 -9.95 12.27 21.20
N GLU A 840 -9.12 12.66 20.23
CA GLU A 840 -7.70 12.22 20.17
C GLU A 840 -6.90 12.71 21.38
N TYR A 841 -7.15 13.94 21.84
CA TYR A 841 -6.45 14.57 22.98
C TYR A 841 -7.42 14.94 24.10
N ALA A 842 -8.17 13.99 24.64
CA ALA A 842 -9.19 14.27 25.67
C ALA A 842 -8.66 14.96 26.95
N GLY A 843 -7.37 14.77 27.29
CA GLY A 843 -6.72 15.37 28.46
C GLY A 843 -6.12 16.77 28.25
N SER A 844 -6.25 17.35 27.06
CA SER A 844 -5.66 18.64 26.71
C SER A 844 -6.59 19.49 25.84
N GLU A 845 -6.51 20.80 26.00
CA GLU A 845 -7.15 21.77 25.12
C GLU A 845 -6.18 22.18 24.01
N ILE A 846 -6.62 22.14 22.75
CA ILE A 846 -5.82 22.58 21.61
C ILE A 846 -6.01 24.10 21.45
N LYS A 847 -4.92 24.86 21.57
CA LYS A 847 -4.89 26.33 21.52
C LYS A 847 -4.58 26.86 20.13
N GLU A 848 -3.63 26.23 19.43
CA GLU A 848 -3.26 26.63 18.07
C GLU A 848 -3.12 25.42 17.15
N TYR A 849 -3.48 25.62 15.89
CA TYR A 849 -3.30 24.67 14.80
C TYR A 849 -2.54 25.31 13.65
N VAL A 850 -1.61 24.56 13.05
CA VAL A 850 -0.87 24.94 11.84
C VAL A 850 -0.91 23.77 10.84
N GLY A 851 -1.35 24.01 9.62
CA GLY A 851 -1.36 23.05 8.51
C GLY A 851 -0.43 23.48 7.38
N GLY A 852 0.61 22.69 7.10
CA GLY A 852 1.60 23.01 6.07
C GLY A 852 1.46 22.21 4.77
N ALA A 853 0.93 20.99 4.86
CA ALA A 853 0.66 20.13 3.71
C ALA A 853 -0.20 18.92 4.12
N CYS A 854 -0.51 18.04 3.16
CA CYS A 854 -1.08 16.73 3.47
C CYS A 854 -0.12 15.93 4.38
N LYS A 855 -0.61 15.55 5.58
CA LYS A 855 0.13 14.83 6.62
C LYS A 855 1.33 15.62 7.17
N ALA A 856 1.22 16.94 7.13
CA ALA A 856 2.16 17.89 7.73
C ALA A 856 1.39 18.95 8.52
N TYR A 857 1.30 18.79 9.84
CA TYR A 857 0.60 19.72 10.73
C TYR A 857 1.22 19.77 12.12
N ALA A 858 0.96 20.87 12.83
CA ALA A 858 1.40 21.08 14.21
C ALA A 858 0.24 21.57 15.09
N LEU A 859 0.25 21.15 16.35
CA LEU A 859 -0.72 21.54 17.39
C LEU A 859 0.03 22.06 18.60
N ARG A 860 -0.45 23.16 19.18
CA ARG A 860 -0.07 23.62 20.53
C ARG A 860 -1.22 23.36 21.47
N MET A 861 -0.94 22.72 22.59
CA MET A 861 -1.95 22.21 23.51
C MET A 861 -1.60 22.54 24.95
N GLU A 862 -2.62 22.75 25.76
CA GLU A 862 -2.51 22.96 27.20
C GLU A 862 -3.14 21.79 27.94
N ASN A 863 -2.45 21.22 28.93
CA ASN A 863 -2.99 20.13 29.72
C ASN A 863 -4.06 20.62 30.70
N ASN A 864 -5.22 19.96 30.70
CA ASN A 864 -6.38 20.38 31.49
C ASN A 864 -6.16 20.29 33.01
N ARG A 865 -5.21 19.47 33.48
CA ARG A 865 -4.96 19.23 34.91
C ARG A 865 -3.90 20.16 35.51
N ASN A 866 -2.88 20.53 34.74
CA ASN A 866 -1.72 21.27 35.28
C ASN A 866 -1.31 22.49 34.44
N ALA A 867 -2.11 22.89 33.44
CA ALA A 867 -1.86 24.01 32.54
C ALA A 867 -0.49 23.95 31.82
N LYS A 868 0.16 22.79 31.77
CA LYS A 868 1.45 22.64 31.08
C LYS A 868 1.22 22.67 29.57
N THR A 869 1.90 23.60 28.90
CA THR A 869 1.90 23.66 27.43
C THR A 869 2.76 22.54 26.85
N SER A 870 2.27 21.94 25.76
CA SER A 870 2.96 20.93 24.96
C SER A 870 2.69 21.18 23.47
N SER A 871 3.50 20.58 22.60
CA SER A 871 3.27 20.64 21.16
C SER A 871 3.35 19.25 20.52
N VAL A 872 2.59 19.06 19.46
CA VAL A 872 2.64 17.89 18.59
C VAL A 872 2.96 18.37 17.19
N LEU A 873 3.96 17.75 16.57
CA LEU A 873 4.30 17.95 15.18
C LEU A 873 4.18 16.60 14.45
N LYS A 874 3.43 16.57 13.36
CA LYS A 874 3.36 15.40 12.47
C LYS A 874 3.80 15.83 11.08
N VAL A 875 4.90 15.28 10.57
CA VAL A 875 5.39 15.53 9.21
C VAL A 875 5.72 14.21 8.52
N ARG A 876 4.92 13.82 7.53
CA ARG A 876 5.12 12.56 6.80
C ARG A 876 6.45 12.59 6.04
N GLY A 877 7.21 11.51 6.19
CA GLY A 877 8.47 11.31 5.46
C GLY A 877 9.70 11.83 6.20
N ILE A 878 9.53 12.57 7.30
CA ILE A 878 10.60 13.02 8.17
C ILE A 878 10.46 12.32 9.52
N THR A 879 11.54 11.70 9.99
CA THR A 879 11.58 11.10 11.33
C THR A 879 12.00 12.21 12.30
N LEU A 880 11.15 12.52 13.27
CA LEU A 880 11.40 13.53 14.29
C LEU A 880 12.34 13.00 15.38
N THR A 881 13.61 12.83 15.02
CA THR A 881 14.68 12.57 15.99
C THR A 881 14.98 13.84 16.76
N SER A 882 15.66 13.75 17.90
CA SER A 882 15.99 14.94 18.68
C SER A 882 16.84 15.95 17.92
N ASP A 883 17.77 15.52 17.07
CA ASP A 883 18.52 16.44 16.20
C ASP A 883 17.62 17.16 15.20
N VAL A 884 16.64 16.44 14.61
CA VAL A 884 15.65 17.05 13.73
C VAL A 884 14.77 18.04 14.49
N CYS A 885 14.33 17.70 15.71
CA CYS A 885 13.47 18.55 16.54
C CYS A 885 14.15 19.86 16.99
N LYS A 886 15.49 19.95 16.96
CA LYS A 886 16.22 21.22 17.17
C LYS A 886 16.00 22.22 16.03
N ILE A 887 15.75 21.71 14.82
CA ILE A 887 15.58 22.51 13.60
C ILE A 887 14.09 22.67 13.26
N LEU A 888 13.35 21.57 13.32
CA LEU A 888 11.94 21.46 12.95
C LEU A 888 11.09 21.15 14.20
N HIS A 889 10.51 22.19 14.78
CA HIS A 889 9.56 22.15 15.89
C HIS A 889 8.37 23.06 15.61
N PHE A 890 7.46 23.23 16.57
CA PHE A 890 6.20 23.95 16.35
C PHE A 890 6.42 25.37 15.79
N ASP A 891 7.27 26.18 16.42
CA ASP A 891 7.47 27.59 16.02
C ASP A 891 8.15 27.72 14.66
N THR A 892 9.22 26.98 14.41
CA THR A 892 9.89 26.98 13.10
C THR A 892 8.97 26.47 11.99
N PHE A 893 8.13 25.47 12.26
CA PHE A 893 7.10 25.01 11.33
C PHE A 893 6.02 26.07 11.08
N LYS A 894 5.54 26.76 12.13
CA LYS A 894 4.56 27.85 12.03
C LYS A 894 5.11 29.00 11.18
N GLU A 895 6.33 29.44 11.45
CA GLU A 895 6.99 30.50 10.67
C GLU A 895 7.15 30.10 9.20
N SER A 896 7.58 28.87 8.93
CA SER A 896 7.69 28.31 7.57
C SER A 896 6.35 28.37 6.83
N VAL A 897 5.27 27.90 7.46
CA VAL A 897 3.91 27.89 6.88
C VAL A 897 3.39 29.31 6.63
N LEU A 898 3.58 30.23 7.58
CA LEU A 898 3.12 31.62 7.43
C LEU A 898 3.94 32.37 6.36
N LYS A 899 5.25 32.12 6.24
CA LYS A 899 6.08 32.67 5.16
C LYS A 899 5.59 32.21 3.79
N TYR A 900 5.29 30.92 3.65
CA TYR A 900 4.71 30.38 2.42
C TYR A 900 3.34 30.99 2.10
N ALA A 901 2.47 31.15 3.10
CA ALA A 901 1.12 31.67 2.89
C ALA A 901 1.03 33.20 2.71
N ASN A 902 2.03 33.97 3.14
CA ASN A 902 2.03 35.44 3.03
C ASN A 902 2.89 35.98 1.88
N GLY A 903 3.81 35.20 1.31
CA GLY A 903 4.80 35.66 0.34
C GLY A 903 4.31 35.74 -1.11
N GLY A 904 3.24 36.48 -1.42
CA GLY A 904 2.70 36.61 -2.78
C GLY A 904 2.56 38.07 -3.25
N ASN A 905 3.65 38.82 -3.33
CA ASN A 905 3.68 40.04 -4.15
C ASN A 905 4.07 39.67 -5.58
N GLU A 906 3.37 40.24 -6.56
CA GLU A 906 3.44 39.91 -8.00
C GLU A 906 4.79 40.26 -8.69
N ASP A 907 5.75 40.88 -8.00
CA ASP A 907 6.96 41.46 -8.60
C ASP A 907 8.26 40.63 -8.42
N GLU A 908 8.22 39.42 -7.86
CA GLU A 908 9.42 38.58 -7.64
C GLU A 908 9.30 37.20 -8.29
N GLU A 909 9.35 37.14 -9.62
CA GLU A 909 9.28 35.89 -10.41
C GLU A 909 10.47 34.92 -10.19
N GLU A 910 11.57 35.36 -9.55
CA GLU A 910 12.81 34.57 -9.52
C GLU A 910 13.02 33.68 -8.27
N TYR A 911 12.21 33.82 -7.20
CA TYR A 911 12.41 33.05 -5.94
C TYR A 911 11.13 32.48 -5.29
N GLU A 912 10.04 32.27 -6.05
CA GLU A 912 8.81 31.67 -5.50
C GLU A 912 8.97 30.22 -4.98
N LEU A 913 10.01 29.51 -5.44
CA LEU A 913 10.17 28.07 -5.17
C LEU A 913 10.84 27.74 -3.82
N ASP A 914 11.48 28.69 -3.12
CA ASP A 914 12.28 28.37 -1.92
C ASP A 914 11.67 28.93 -0.61
N ARG A 915 10.45 29.47 -0.65
CA ARG A 915 9.83 30.15 0.51
C ARG A 915 9.46 29.16 1.63
N GLY A 916 9.97 29.42 2.83
CA GLY A 916 9.63 28.65 4.02
C GLY A 916 10.26 27.26 4.07
N GLU A 917 11.29 26.99 3.26
CA GLU A 917 11.99 25.71 3.29
C GLU A 917 12.78 25.51 4.59
N ILE A 918 12.75 24.28 5.11
CA ILE A 918 13.56 23.85 6.26
C ILE A 918 14.41 22.67 5.82
N MET A 919 15.73 22.86 5.79
CA MET A 919 16.68 21.81 5.49
C MET A 919 16.94 20.96 6.74
N ILE A 920 16.81 19.65 6.57
CA ILE A 920 16.95 18.65 7.62
C ILE A 920 18.04 17.68 7.21
N GLU A 921 19.03 17.49 8.08
CA GLU A 921 20.14 16.58 7.85
C GLU A 921 20.09 15.42 8.85
N ASN A 922 20.08 14.19 8.33
CA ASN A 922 20.27 12.98 9.11
C ASN A 922 21.64 12.39 8.76
N HIS A 923 22.53 12.37 9.74
CA HIS A 923 23.93 11.99 9.53
C HIS A 923 24.15 10.48 9.34
N ASN A 924 23.23 9.64 9.84
CA ASN A 924 23.38 8.18 9.90
C ASN A 924 22.19 7.47 9.24
N PHE A 925 21.89 7.82 7.98
CA PHE A 925 20.80 7.19 7.25
C PHE A 925 21.26 5.90 6.55
N ILE A 926 20.61 4.78 6.87
CA ILE A 926 20.93 3.47 6.29
C ILE A 926 20.34 3.33 4.88
N ARG A 927 21.21 3.07 3.91
CA ARG A 927 20.89 2.68 2.54
C ARG A 927 21.36 1.26 2.24
N ARG A 928 20.82 0.68 1.18
CA ARG A 928 21.06 -0.71 0.79
C ARG A 928 20.96 -0.89 -0.70
N ASN A 929 21.74 -1.83 -1.22
CA ASN A 929 21.70 -2.27 -2.61
C ASN A 929 21.56 -3.79 -2.65
N VAL A 930 20.46 -4.29 -3.24
CA VAL A 930 20.24 -5.74 -3.39
C VAL A 930 21.21 -6.33 -4.41
N LYS A 931 21.55 -5.60 -5.47
CA LYS A 931 22.49 -6.04 -6.52
C LYS A 931 23.85 -6.38 -5.90
N ASP A 932 24.46 -5.39 -5.27
CA ASP A 932 25.80 -5.54 -4.67
C ASP A 932 25.77 -6.32 -3.33
N GLY A 933 24.55 -6.55 -2.81
CA GLY A 933 24.34 -7.21 -1.52
C GLY A 933 24.92 -6.44 -0.33
N ILE A 934 24.98 -5.11 -0.43
CA ILE A 934 25.61 -4.24 0.58
C ILE A 934 24.58 -3.37 1.30
N VAL A 935 24.93 -3.02 2.53
CA VAL A 935 24.25 -2.02 3.36
C VAL A 935 25.30 -0.98 3.79
N TYR A 936 24.93 0.29 3.76
CA TYR A 936 25.84 1.38 4.14
C TYR A 936 25.09 2.53 4.79
N SER A 937 25.76 3.24 5.71
CA SER A 937 25.29 4.49 6.27
C SER A 937 25.79 5.69 5.46
N THR A 938 24.95 6.71 5.30
CA THR A 938 25.28 7.95 4.59
C THR A 938 24.53 9.13 5.20
N LYS A 939 25.06 10.34 5.00
CA LYS A 939 24.30 11.57 5.27
C LYS A 939 23.10 11.64 4.30
N MET A 940 21.95 12.02 4.82
CA MET A 940 20.74 12.26 4.04
C MET A 940 20.20 13.64 4.37
N ARG A 941 20.06 14.46 3.33
CA ARG A 941 19.39 15.76 3.41
C ARG A 941 17.96 15.63 2.91
N LYS A 942 17.03 16.23 3.64
CA LYS A 942 15.62 16.36 3.28
C LYS A 942 15.22 17.82 3.43
N ILE A 943 14.40 18.30 2.52
CA ILE A 943 13.82 19.63 2.61
C ILE A 943 12.35 19.45 2.98
N PHE A 944 11.93 20.09 4.06
CA PHE A 944 10.52 20.31 4.34
C PHE A 944 10.09 21.61 3.67
N ARG A 945 9.04 21.55 2.86
CA ARG A 945 8.43 22.71 2.20
C ARG A 945 6.91 22.66 2.41
N PRO A 946 6.26 23.74 2.88
CA PRO A 946 4.81 23.85 2.85
C PRO A 946 4.30 23.84 1.41
N ILE A 947 3.30 23.02 1.10
CA ILE A 947 2.77 22.86 -0.26
C ILE A 947 1.26 22.59 -0.20
N ILE A 948 0.47 23.47 -0.82
CA ILE A 948 -0.98 23.31 -0.98
C ILE A 948 -1.32 23.00 -2.43
N GLN A 949 -1.37 21.72 -2.77
CA GLN A 949 -1.70 21.24 -4.14
C GLN A 949 -3.18 20.90 -4.36
N LYS A 950 -4.03 21.11 -3.35
CA LYS A 950 -5.42 20.62 -3.34
C LYS A 950 -6.47 21.74 -3.23
N GLY A 951 -6.09 22.97 -3.49
CA GLY A 951 -6.96 24.13 -3.45
C GLY A 951 -6.18 25.43 -3.67
N ILE A 952 -6.85 26.54 -3.41
CA ILE A 952 -6.30 27.90 -3.49
C ILE A 952 -6.29 28.48 -2.09
N ILE A 953 -5.17 29.05 -1.67
CA ILE A 953 -5.09 29.83 -0.43
C ILE A 953 -5.78 31.16 -0.71
N SER A 954 -6.85 31.43 0.03
CA SER A 954 -7.67 32.64 -0.07
C SER A 954 -7.52 33.45 1.22
N ASN A 955 -8.40 34.43 1.42
CA ASN A 955 -8.43 35.30 2.60
C ASN A 955 -8.42 34.49 3.91
N ASN A 956 -7.80 35.07 4.94
CA ASN A 956 -7.67 34.49 6.27
C ASN A 956 -7.01 33.10 6.29
N LEU A 957 -6.14 32.84 5.30
CA LEU A 957 -5.40 31.57 5.17
C LEU A 957 -6.29 30.34 5.01
N LYS A 958 -7.54 30.53 4.54
CA LYS A 958 -8.48 29.45 4.21
C LYS A 958 -8.12 28.85 2.87
N ILE A 959 -8.28 27.54 2.72
CA ILE A 959 -8.06 26.83 1.45
C ILE A 959 -9.43 26.58 0.82
N VAL A 960 -9.68 27.26 -0.30
CA VAL A 960 -10.91 27.07 -1.10
C VAL A 960 -10.69 26.02 -2.19
N HIS A 961 -11.76 25.30 -2.55
CA HIS A 961 -11.67 24.25 -3.56
C HIS A 961 -11.51 24.86 -4.96
N PHE A 962 -10.81 24.16 -5.85
CA PHE A 962 -10.72 24.57 -7.24
C PHE A 962 -12.13 24.67 -7.86
N GLY A 963 -12.48 25.83 -8.41
CA GLY A 963 -13.77 26.03 -9.07
C GLY A 963 -14.86 26.70 -8.23
N GLN A 964 -14.55 27.11 -7.00
CA GLN A 964 -15.49 27.86 -6.15
C GLN A 964 -15.81 29.23 -6.78
N LYS A 965 -17.11 29.60 -6.82
CA LYS A 965 -17.60 30.84 -7.47
C LYS A 965 -17.94 31.95 -6.49
#